data_AF-A0A175W585-F1
#
_entry.id   AF-A0A175W585-F1
#
_cell.length_a   1.000
_cell.length_b   1.000
_cell.length_c   1.000
_cell.angle_alpha   90.00
_cell.angle_beta   90.00
_cell.angle_gamma   90.00
#
_symmetry.space_group_name_H-M   'P 1'
#
loop_
_entity.id
_entity.type
_entity.pdbx_description
1 polymer ?
#
loop_
_entity_poly.entity_id
_entity_poly.type
_entity_poly.pdbx_seq_one_letter_code
_entity_poly.pdbx_strand_id
1 'polypeptide(L)'
;MNPPRLIRPLRPLIQGQLPLAIPRSAQVGISRASTQLRTNASIATEPNAAKETRTPTTAAPTETTKTEVPSPTTKVSRLPRALEALYLKPLRRQAEYGVPSCDLQLRSYSARNLEFFCDFALRAAYYLGLPAYGPVPLPRMVERWTVPKSTFIFKKSQENFERITLRRLIQIKDGHPETVQIWLAFLQKHAYYGIGMKANVWEFSKLGVGKEMDKAAEQTEKLLEDKWQHLGYLERRPEHKPRCKGEREKLPTAEDVEEYLATERRKFAGVHGRLRSFTSSRTDASHSDDAAELASKDRSPSEERVIFSGIQPTGVPHLGNYLGALREWKRMQDEASPHTKLLFSIVDLHAITVPRSREELLQYRLEMLAALLAIGLNPSRSTIFYQSSVGAHSELQWILSCTASTGYLSRMTQWKSKMQLDENASLDDSKARRALKHGLFSYPILQAADILVHRATHVPVGEDQRQHLEFARECVTNFNHTYKTDCLVAPQTLIAPSKRIMSLTDPTKKMSKSDPSPMSRILITDSPSEIQRKIQKARTDSIELVTYEPDTRPGVASLIEILSGFDAQGRSPAELAKGELKGYRSADLKAVVAKVVCDELVEVRERYLSLMGREGSLRGVAGEGAVKARGSAGETMRLVREAVGLA
;
A
#
# COMPACT_ATOMS: atom_id res chain seq x y z
N MET A 1 16.97 58.74 -29.10
CA MET A 1 16.71 57.32 -29.40
C MET A 1 15.22 57.06 -29.25
N ASN A 2 14.54 56.59 -30.30
CA ASN A 2 13.08 56.43 -30.30
C ASN A 2 12.62 55.52 -29.15
N PRO A 3 11.73 55.99 -28.25
CA PRO A 3 11.27 55.21 -27.11
C PRO A 3 10.38 54.04 -27.60
N PRO A 4 10.38 52.90 -26.89
CA PRO A 4 9.73 51.69 -27.35
C PRO A 4 8.22 51.87 -27.41
N ARG A 5 7.64 51.52 -28.57
CA ARG A 5 6.20 51.59 -28.85
C ARG A 5 5.43 50.80 -27.79
N LEU A 6 4.61 51.54 -27.04
CA LEU A 6 3.77 51.05 -25.97
C LEU A 6 2.81 49.94 -26.44
N ILE A 7 2.69 48.96 -25.56
CA ILE A 7 2.00 47.68 -25.66
C ILE A 7 0.50 47.88 -25.95
N ARG A 8 -0.04 47.11 -26.90
CA ARG A 8 -1.48 47.05 -27.19
C ARG A 8 -2.25 46.53 -25.96
N PRO A 9 -3.36 47.17 -25.55
CA PRO A 9 -4.17 46.74 -24.42
C PRO A 9 -4.92 45.43 -24.72
N LEU A 10 -4.99 44.57 -23.70
CA LEU A 10 -5.62 43.25 -23.71
C LEU A 10 -7.14 43.35 -23.89
N ARG A 11 -7.71 42.55 -24.80
CA ARG A 11 -9.14 42.21 -24.75
C ARG A 11 -9.38 41.38 -23.49
N PRO A 12 -10.38 41.72 -22.66
CA PRO A 12 -10.66 40.99 -21.43
C PRO A 12 -11.06 39.55 -21.77
N LEU A 13 -10.31 38.60 -21.23
CA LEU A 13 -10.69 37.19 -21.18
C LEU A 13 -11.99 37.12 -20.37
N ILE A 14 -13.08 36.93 -21.10
CA ILE A 14 -14.42 36.68 -20.59
C ILE A 14 -14.30 35.66 -19.46
N GLN A 15 -14.70 36.07 -18.25
CA GLN A 15 -15.02 35.19 -17.13
C GLN A 15 -16.19 34.30 -17.56
N GLY A 16 -15.89 33.26 -18.34
CA GLY A 16 -16.82 32.19 -18.62
C GLY A 16 -16.97 31.37 -17.34
N GLN A 17 -17.97 31.73 -16.53
CA GLN A 17 -18.56 30.80 -15.59
C GLN A 17 -18.95 29.54 -16.38
N LEU A 18 -18.19 28.46 -16.18
CA LEU A 18 -18.54 27.13 -16.67
C LEU A 18 -19.94 26.80 -16.13
N PRO A 19 -20.99 26.70 -16.97
CA PRO A 19 -22.27 26.21 -16.50
C PRO A 19 -22.10 24.73 -16.22
N LEU A 20 -22.23 24.36 -14.95
CA LEU A 20 -22.42 22.99 -14.47
C LEU A 20 -23.77 22.46 -14.99
N ALA A 21 -23.85 22.16 -16.28
CA ALA A 21 -24.95 21.41 -16.86
C ALA A 21 -24.50 19.95 -17.00
N ILE A 22 -24.93 19.13 -16.07
CA ILE A 22 -24.76 17.67 -16.06
C ILE A 22 -25.37 17.12 -17.36
N PRO A 23 -24.58 16.54 -18.28
CA PRO A 23 -25.12 16.04 -19.53
C PRO A 23 -25.97 14.80 -19.26
N ARG A 24 -27.28 14.93 -19.52
CA ARG A 24 -28.20 13.79 -19.58
C ARG A 24 -27.69 12.81 -20.64
N SER A 25 -27.64 11.55 -20.23
CA SER A 25 -27.29 10.36 -21.00
C SER A 25 -27.94 10.33 -22.38
N ALA A 26 -27.19 10.73 -23.42
CA ALA A 26 -27.53 10.41 -24.80
C ALA A 26 -26.76 9.14 -25.19
N GLN A 27 -27.52 8.05 -25.35
CA GLN A 27 -27.03 6.78 -25.87
C GLN A 27 -26.53 6.99 -27.30
N VAL A 28 -25.22 7.04 -27.51
CA VAL A 28 -24.63 7.02 -28.85
C VAL A 28 -24.26 5.57 -29.17
N GLY A 29 -25.07 4.99 -30.06
CA GLY A 29 -24.91 3.63 -30.57
C GLY A 29 -23.56 3.42 -31.25
N ILE A 30 -22.97 2.27 -30.96
CA ILE A 30 -21.71 1.79 -31.50
C ILE A 30 -21.94 1.42 -32.97
N SER A 31 -21.61 2.33 -33.88
CA SER A 31 -21.48 1.99 -35.30
C SER A 31 -20.15 1.27 -35.52
N ARG A 32 -20.23 -0.03 -35.78
CA ARG A 32 -19.12 -0.88 -36.22
C ARG A 32 -18.74 -0.49 -37.65
N ALA A 33 -17.72 0.34 -37.80
CA ALA A 33 -17.03 0.51 -39.08
C ALA A 33 -15.58 0.04 -38.92
N SER A 34 -15.37 -1.22 -39.32
CA SER A 34 -14.08 -1.85 -39.54
C SER A 34 -13.36 -1.15 -40.69
N THR A 35 -12.29 -0.41 -40.43
CA THR A 35 -11.39 0.09 -41.48
C THR A 35 -9.95 -0.25 -41.11
N GLN A 36 -9.38 -1.08 -41.97
CA GLN A 36 -8.08 -1.73 -41.85
C GLN A 36 -6.94 -0.70 -41.82
N LEU A 37 -6.01 -0.89 -40.87
CA LEU A 37 -4.71 -0.22 -40.84
C LEU A 37 -3.92 -0.61 -42.09
N ARG A 38 -3.84 0.30 -43.07
CA ARG A 38 -2.76 0.29 -44.07
C ARG A 38 -1.68 1.26 -43.61
N THR A 39 -0.64 0.67 -43.00
CA THR A 39 0.69 1.25 -42.92
C THR A 39 1.24 1.37 -44.33
N ASN A 40 1.69 2.56 -44.73
CA ASN A 40 2.85 2.71 -45.60
C ASN A 40 3.38 4.13 -45.46
N ALA A 41 4.59 4.21 -44.94
CA ALA A 41 5.42 5.40 -44.94
C ALA A 41 5.88 5.67 -46.37
N SER A 42 5.63 6.87 -46.86
CA SER A 42 6.40 7.46 -47.96
C SER A 42 6.51 8.95 -47.69
N ILE A 43 7.71 9.33 -47.25
CA ILE A 43 8.19 10.69 -47.13
C ILE A 43 8.24 11.26 -48.55
N ALA A 44 7.36 12.22 -48.85
CA ALA A 44 7.45 13.03 -50.05
C ALA A 44 7.55 14.50 -49.62
N THR A 45 8.77 14.99 -49.72
CA THR A 45 9.19 16.38 -49.56
C THR A 45 8.72 17.17 -50.78
N GLU A 46 7.88 18.20 -50.62
CA GLU A 46 7.72 19.26 -51.61
C GLU A 46 7.57 20.64 -50.95
N PRO A 47 8.03 21.72 -51.60
CA PRO A 47 8.55 22.88 -50.90
C PRO A 47 7.61 24.09 -50.88
N ASN A 48 7.77 24.80 -49.78
CA ASN A 48 7.43 26.18 -49.46
C ASN A 48 7.24 27.11 -50.69
N ALA A 49 5.99 27.44 -51.01
CA ALA A 49 5.64 28.59 -51.83
C ALA A 49 4.77 29.55 -51.00
N ALA A 50 5.38 30.67 -50.61
CA ALA A 50 4.77 31.75 -49.88
C ALA A 50 3.61 32.37 -50.68
N LYS A 51 2.39 32.31 -50.13
CA LYS A 51 1.25 33.13 -50.58
C LYS A 51 1.00 34.22 -49.55
N GLU A 52 1.54 35.39 -49.85
CA GLU A 52 1.22 36.66 -49.19
C GLU A 52 -0.29 36.91 -49.23
N THR A 53 -0.94 36.83 -48.06
CA THR A 53 -2.35 37.16 -47.91
C THR A 53 -2.44 38.58 -47.34
N ARG A 54 -2.64 39.55 -48.23
CA ARG A 54 -2.91 40.95 -47.88
C ARG A 54 -4.20 41.04 -47.08
N THR A 55 -4.09 41.47 -45.83
CA THR A 55 -5.20 41.86 -44.96
C THR A 55 -5.84 43.17 -45.44
N PRO A 56 -7.18 43.26 -45.54
CA PRO A 56 -7.86 44.50 -45.91
C PRO A 56 -7.91 45.48 -44.73
N THR A 57 -7.49 46.70 -45.02
CA THR A 57 -7.60 47.90 -44.20
C THR A 57 -9.07 48.29 -44.08
N THR A 58 -9.66 48.27 -42.89
CA THR A 58 -10.97 48.88 -42.63
C THR A 58 -10.83 49.94 -41.56
N ALA A 59 -11.25 51.14 -41.94
CA ALA A 59 -11.05 52.42 -41.27
C ALA A 59 -11.91 52.58 -40.00
N ALA A 60 -11.42 53.47 -39.11
CA ALA A 60 -12.19 54.19 -38.08
C ALA A 60 -13.32 55.03 -38.73
N PRO A 61 -14.21 55.75 -38.00
CA PRO A 61 -14.30 56.01 -36.56
C PRO A 61 -15.72 55.90 -35.96
N THR A 62 -15.85 55.90 -34.63
CA THR A 62 -17.03 56.50 -33.97
C THR A 62 -16.64 56.94 -32.56
N GLU A 63 -16.44 58.24 -32.39
CA GLU A 63 -16.46 58.90 -31.08
C GLU A 63 -17.90 58.91 -30.58
N THR A 64 -18.15 58.49 -29.34
CA THR A 64 -19.36 58.91 -28.62
C THR A 64 -19.15 58.80 -27.12
N THR A 65 -19.12 59.99 -26.52
CA THR A 65 -19.67 60.38 -25.20
C THR A 65 -19.22 59.65 -23.94
N LYS A 66 -18.35 60.37 -23.22
CA LYS A 66 -18.02 60.26 -21.80
C LYS A 66 -19.29 60.13 -20.95
N THR A 67 -19.35 59.10 -20.12
CA THR A 67 -20.24 59.02 -18.96
C THR A 67 -19.36 58.86 -17.74
N GLU A 68 -19.22 59.96 -16.98
CA GLU A 68 -18.47 60.04 -15.73
C GLU A 68 -19.29 59.39 -14.61
N VAL A 69 -18.71 58.41 -13.91
CA VAL A 69 -19.12 57.97 -12.56
C VAL A 69 -17.85 57.60 -11.78
N PRO A 70 -17.71 58.01 -10.50
CA PRO A 70 -16.41 58.38 -9.94
C PRO A 70 -15.61 57.19 -9.42
N SER A 71 -14.29 57.33 -9.52
CA SER A 71 -13.26 56.42 -9.06
C SER A 71 -13.31 56.16 -7.54
N PRO A 72 -13.54 54.92 -7.07
CA PRO A 72 -13.14 54.54 -5.73
C PRO A 72 -11.62 54.38 -5.76
N THR A 73 -10.92 55.30 -5.10
CA THR A 73 -9.47 55.29 -4.83
C THR A 73 -9.08 54.14 -3.91
N THR A 74 -9.45 52.91 -4.28
CA THR A 74 -8.85 51.72 -3.70
C THR A 74 -7.53 51.54 -4.43
N LYS A 75 -6.43 51.97 -3.79
CA LYS A 75 -5.06 51.77 -4.27
C LYS A 75 -4.88 50.27 -4.55
N VAL A 76 -5.10 49.87 -5.81
CA VAL A 76 -4.79 48.52 -6.27
C VAL A 76 -3.30 48.37 -6.02
N SER A 77 -2.96 47.60 -4.98
CA SER A 77 -1.59 47.33 -4.60
C SER A 77 -0.91 46.74 -5.84
N ARG A 78 -0.01 47.52 -6.45
CA ARG A 78 0.77 47.03 -7.59
C ARG A 78 1.45 45.73 -7.17
N LEU A 79 1.28 44.70 -7.99
CA LEU A 79 1.97 43.44 -7.78
C LEU A 79 3.48 43.73 -7.83
N PRO A 80 4.31 43.06 -7.01
CA PRO A 80 5.76 43.17 -7.15
C PRO A 80 6.16 42.86 -8.60
N ARG A 81 7.14 43.58 -9.18
CA ARG A 81 7.55 43.40 -10.58
C ARG A 81 7.86 41.95 -10.96
N ALA A 82 8.38 41.16 -10.02
CA ALA A 82 8.63 39.73 -10.21
C ALA A 82 7.34 38.92 -10.43
N LEU A 83 6.26 39.29 -9.73
CA LEU A 83 4.95 38.66 -9.87
C LEU A 83 4.22 39.16 -11.13
N GLU A 84 4.40 40.43 -11.51
CA GLU A 84 3.91 40.94 -12.81
C GLU A 84 4.56 40.20 -13.98
N ALA A 85 5.86 39.91 -13.88
CA ALA A 85 6.61 39.22 -14.92
C ALA A 85 6.07 37.81 -15.23
N LEU A 86 5.48 37.12 -14.24
CA LEU A 86 4.87 35.79 -14.43
C LEU A 86 3.68 35.82 -15.39
N TYR A 87 2.98 36.95 -15.50
CA TYR A 87 1.85 37.13 -16.44
C TYR A 87 2.30 37.56 -17.85
N LEU A 88 3.59 37.87 -18.02
CA LEU A 88 4.18 38.25 -19.30
C LEU A 88 4.89 37.06 -19.96
N LYS A 89 4.90 37.02 -21.29
CA LYS A 89 5.66 36.01 -22.03
C LYS A 89 7.16 36.14 -21.72
N PRO A 90 7.90 35.03 -21.60
CA PRO A 90 9.33 35.06 -21.32
C PRO A 90 10.08 35.77 -22.45
N LEU A 91 11.02 36.63 -22.07
CA LEU A 91 11.89 37.34 -23.00
C LEU A 91 12.86 36.34 -23.65
N ARG A 92 13.18 36.54 -24.93
CA ARG A 92 14.09 35.69 -25.69
C ARG A 92 15.20 36.54 -26.31
N ARG A 93 16.41 35.99 -26.38
CA ARG A 93 17.53 36.56 -27.13
C ARG A 93 17.57 35.97 -28.53
N GLN A 94 18.09 36.73 -29.50
CA GLN A 94 18.33 36.23 -30.85
C GLN A 94 19.65 35.47 -30.88
N ALA A 95 19.69 34.36 -31.62
CA ALA A 95 20.92 33.63 -31.92
C ALA A 95 21.68 34.32 -33.06
N GLU A 96 23.01 34.32 -32.98
CA GLU A 96 23.90 34.96 -33.96
C GLU A 96 24.28 34.00 -35.09
N TYR A 97 24.65 32.76 -34.72
CA TYR A 97 25.09 31.71 -35.64
C TYR A 97 24.06 30.57 -35.76
N GLY A 98 23.19 30.41 -34.75
CA GLY A 98 22.13 29.40 -34.75
C GLY A 98 22.61 27.98 -34.50
N VAL A 99 23.82 27.79 -33.97
CA VAL A 99 24.41 26.48 -33.67
C VAL A 99 23.73 25.86 -32.45
N PRO A 100 23.18 24.63 -32.53
CA PRO A 100 22.55 23.99 -31.38
C PRO A 100 23.60 23.55 -30.34
N SER A 101 23.48 24.07 -29.12
CA SER A 101 24.38 23.75 -27.99
C SER A 101 23.76 22.73 -27.04
N CYS A 102 22.45 22.81 -26.80
CA CYS A 102 21.76 21.89 -25.89
C CYS A 102 20.28 21.74 -26.21
N ASP A 103 19.81 20.50 -26.17
CA ASP A 103 18.39 20.14 -26.26
C ASP A 103 17.90 19.62 -24.90
N LEU A 104 17.08 20.41 -24.22
CA LEU A 104 16.44 20.04 -22.96
C LEU A 104 15.02 19.51 -23.21
N GLN A 105 14.81 18.23 -22.93
CA GLN A 105 13.50 17.58 -22.94
C GLN A 105 12.91 17.52 -21.54
N LEU A 106 11.75 18.15 -21.37
CA LEU A 106 10.96 18.13 -20.15
C LEU A 106 9.76 17.19 -20.32
N ARG A 107 9.47 16.38 -19.30
CA ARG A 107 8.34 15.45 -19.28
C ARG A 107 7.55 15.55 -17.97
N SER A 108 6.21 15.54 -18.06
CA SER A 108 5.34 15.47 -16.89
C SER A 108 3.98 14.87 -17.23
N TYR A 109 3.31 14.34 -16.21
CA TYR A 109 1.90 13.94 -16.28
C TYR A 109 0.95 15.14 -16.11
N SER A 110 1.42 16.22 -15.47
CA SER A 110 0.65 17.45 -15.25
C SER A 110 1.03 18.52 -16.28
N ALA A 111 0.08 18.92 -17.12
CA ALA A 111 0.27 20.00 -18.08
C ALA A 111 0.65 21.32 -17.37
N ARG A 112 -0.02 21.63 -16.25
CA ARG A 112 0.24 22.84 -15.45
C ARG A 112 1.68 22.89 -14.94
N ASN A 113 2.17 21.80 -14.35
CA ASN A 113 3.54 21.74 -13.82
C ASN A 113 4.56 21.88 -14.96
N LEU A 114 4.28 21.23 -16.10
CA LEU A 114 5.14 21.27 -17.27
C LEU A 114 5.24 22.68 -17.86
N GLU A 115 4.12 23.37 -18.01
CA GLU A 115 4.08 24.75 -18.52
C GLU A 115 4.79 25.72 -17.58
N PHE A 116 4.52 25.62 -16.28
CA PHE A 116 5.18 26.43 -15.26
C PHE A 116 6.70 26.25 -15.30
N PHE A 117 7.18 25.01 -15.35
CA PHE A 117 8.62 24.75 -15.35
C PHE A 117 9.29 25.11 -16.69
N CYS A 118 8.57 24.99 -17.82
CA CYS A 118 9.07 25.48 -19.11
C CYS A 118 9.27 27.00 -19.10
N ASP A 119 8.32 27.75 -18.53
CA ASP A 119 8.43 29.20 -18.39
C ASP A 119 9.61 29.59 -17.48
N PHE A 120 9.75 28.91 -16.34
CA PHE A 120 10.91 29.06 -15.45
C PHE A 120 12.24 28.81 -16.18
N ALA A 121 12.34 27.72 -16.96
CA ALA A 121 13.55 27.37 -17.67
C ALA A 121 13.95 28.39 -18.75
N LEU A 122 12.96 28.93 -19.48
CA LEU A 122 13.18 29.98 -20.47
C LEU A 122 13.64 31.30 -19.82
N ARG A 123 13.06 31.68 -18.69
CA ARG A 123 13.51 32.87 -17.93
C ARG A 123 14.93 32.69 -17.42
N ALA A 124 15.24 31.53 -16.84
CA ALA A 124 16.60 31.22 -16.38
C ALA A 124 17.63 31.33 -17.52
N ALA A 125 17.29 30.81 -18.71
CA ALA A 125 18.15 30.92 -19.88
C ALA A 125 18.36 32.38 -20.31
N TYR A 126 17.29 33.19 -20.31
CA TYR A 126 17.38 34.61 -20.67
C TYR A 126 18.32 35.40 -19.74
N TYR A 127 18.28 35.14 -18.43
CA TYR A 127 19.14 35.81 -17.45
C TYR A 127 20.60 35.39 -17.55
N LEU A 128 20.88 34.13 -17.91
CA LEU A 128 22.24 33.65 -18.20
C LEU A 128 22.75 34.07 -19.59
N GLY A 129 21.91 34.75 -20.37
CA GLY A 129 22.25 35.26 -21.68
C GLY A 129 22.22 34.24 -22.80
N LEU A 130 21.58 33.10 -22.58
CA LEU A 130 21.48 32.01 -23.55
C LEU A 130 20.28 32.25 -24.51
N PRO A 131 20.49 32.20 -25.84
CA PRO A 131 19.41 32.20 -26.83
C PRO A 131 18.58 30.90 -26.78
N ALA A 132 17.48 30.92 -26.02
CA ALA A 132 16.59 29.78 -25.87
C ALA A 132 15.36 29.84 -26.79
N TYR A 133 15.09 28.73 -27.49
CA TYR A 133 13.95 28.51 -28.35
C TYR A 133 13.04 27.42 -27.77
N GLY A 134 11.73 27.61 -27.88
CA GLY A 134 10.72 26.71 -27.28
C GLY A 134 9.73 27.44 -26.37
N PRO A 135 8.82 26.72 -25.68
CA PRO A 135 8.78 25.26 -25.57
C PRO A 135 8.06 24.62 -26.76
N VAL A 136 8.74 23.76 -27.52
CA VAL A 136 8.14 23.03 -28.65
C VAL A 136 7.39 21.81 -28.11
N PRO A 137 6.11 21.61 -28.44
CA PRO A 137 5.38 20.41 -28.04
C PRO A 137 5.94 19.18 -28.76
N LEU A 138 6.41 18.21 -27.98
CA LEU A 138 6.81 16.90 -28.49
C LEU A 138 5.61 15.93 -28.41
N PRO A 139 5.62 14.84 -29.21
CA PRO A 139 4.60 13.80 -29.13
C PRO A 139 4.43 13.28 -27.70
N ARG A 140 3.17 13.21 -27.24
CA ARG A 140 2.83 12.65 -25.92
C ARG A 140 3.04 11.13 -25.93
N MET A 141 3.51 10.60 -24.81
CA MET A 141 3.61 9.16 -24.59
C MET A 141 2.38 8.70 -23.83
N VAL A 142 1.68 7.66 -24.31
CA VAL A 142 0.50 7.11 -23.66
C VAL A 142 0.77 5.66 -23.31
N GLU A 143 0.86 5.37 -22.03
CA GLU A 143 0.99 4.01 -21.51
C GLU A 143 -0.39 3.56 -21.02
N ARG A 144 -0.80 2.35 -21.39
CA ARG A 144 -2.08 1.76 -20.98
C ARG A 144 -1.84 0.44 -20.28
N TRP A 145 -2.51 0.23 -19.16
CA TRP A 145 -2.48 -1.04 -18.44
C TRP A 145 -3.87 -1.44 -18.01
N THR A 146 -4.11 -2.74 -18.03
CA THR A 146 -5.35 -3.35 -17.58
C THR A 146 -5.08 -4.04 -16.25
N VAL A 147 -5.71 -3.56 -15.18
CA VAL A 147 -5.53 -4.07 -13.82
C VAL A 147 -6.85 -4.66 -13.32
N PRO A 148 -6.84 -5.82 -12.64
CA PRO A 148 -8.03 -6.36 -12.00
C PRO A 148 -8.60 -5.37 -10.98
N LYS A 149 -9.92 -5.14 -10.99
CA LYS A 149 -10.62 -4.28 -10.02
C LYS A 149 -10.54 -4.80 -8.60
N SER A 150 -10.37 -6.10 -8.45
CA SER A 150 -10.28 -6.80 -7.17
C SER A 150 -9.30 -7.96 -7.28
N THR A 151 -8.96 -8.57 -6.14
CA THR A 151 -8.08 -9.74 -6.07
C THR A 151 -8.61 -10.94 -6.86
N PHE A 152 -9.92 -10.98 -7.15
CA PHE A 152 -10.53 -12.05 -7.93
C PHE A 152 -10.27 -11.87 -9.43
N ILE A 153 -9.59 -12.87 -10.01
CA ILE A 153 -9.13 -12.89 -11.41
C ILE A 153 -10.25 -13.16 -12.43
N PHE A 154 -11.43 -12.55 -12.30
CA PHE A 154 -12.46 -12.68 -13.34
C PHE A 154 -12.16 -11.76 -14.53
N LYS A 155 -12.21 -12.30 -15.75
CA LYS A 155 -12.00 -11.52 -16.99
C LYS A 155 -12.94 -10.32 -17.12
N LYS A 156 -14.15 -10.39 -16.53
CA LYS A 156 -15.15 -9.30 -16.52
C LYS A 156 -14.85 -8.20 -15.49
N SER A 157 -13.94 -8.41 -14.54
CA SER A 157 -13.58 -7.44 -13.50
C SER A 157 -12.22 -6.78 -13.75
N GLN A 158 -11.98 -6.36 -14.99
CA GLN A 158 -10.78 -5.62 -15.38
C GLN A 158 -11.08 -4.12 -15.52
N GLU A 159 -10.12 -3.28 -15.13
CA GLU A 159 -10.16 -1.83 -15.28
C GLU A 159 -8.96 -1.36 -16.10
N ASN A 160 -9.21 -0.48 -17.05
CA ASN A 160 -8.17 0.07 -17.91
C ASN A 160 -7.75 1.43 -17.37
N PHE A 161 -6.46 1.59 -17.15
CA PHE A 161 -5.85 2.85 -16.80
C PHE A 161 -4.99 3.33 -17.96
N GLU A 162 -4.97 4.64 -18.17
CA GLU A 162 -4.03 5.28 -19.08
C GLU A 162 -3.23 6.36 -18.35
N ARG A 163 -1.94 6.44 -18.68
CA ARG A 163 -1.04 7.49 -18.23
C ARG A 163 -0.50 8.22 -19.44
N ILE A 164 -0.83 9.51 -19.49
CA ILE A 164 -0.40 10.41 -20.55
C ILE A 164 0.77 11.23 -20.03
N THR A 165 1.94 11.02 -20.61
CA THR A 165 3.14 11.83 -20.34
C THR A 165 3.28 12.88 -21.45
N LEU A 166 3.14 14.15 -21.07
CA LEU A 166 3.35 15.27 -21.96
C LEU A 166 4.83 15.62 -22.00
N ARG A 167 5.33 15.98 -23.20
CA ARG A 167 6.74 16.31 -23.43
C ARG A 167 6.88 17.68 -24.08
N ARG A 168 7.91 18.43 -23.69
CA ARG A 168 8.29 19.73 -24.26
C ARG A 168 9.79 19.74 -24.53
N LEU A 169 10.21 20.37 -25.62
CA LEU A 169 11.61 20.59 -25.97
C LEU A 169 11.94 22.08 -25.84
N ILE A 170 13.03 22.38 -25.15
CA ILE A 170 13.68 23.70 -25.12
C ILE A 170 15.06 23.51 -25.74
N GLN A 171 15.35 24.25 -26.80
CA GLN A 171 16.63 24.20 -27.50
C GLN A 171 17.41 25.49 -27.23
N ILE A 172 18.65 25.36 -26.80
CA ILE A 172 19.59 26.48 -26.67
C ILE A 172 20.49 26.50 -27.91
N LYS A 173 20.62 27.69 -28.50
CA LYS A 173 21.52 27.95 -29.61
C LYS A 173 22.62 28.92 -29.20
N ASP A 174 23.81 28.76 -29.75
CA ASP A 174 25.00 29.60 -29.53
C ASP A 174 25.39 29.76 -28.03
N GLY A 175 25.08 28.75 -27.22
CA GLY A 175 25.43 28.73 -25.80
C GLY A 175 26.85 28.22 -25.58
N HIS A 176 27.64 28.95 -24.79
CA HIS A 176 28.91 28.45 -24.27
C HIS A 176 28.66 27.20 -23.40
N PRO A 177 29.43 26.11 -23.54
CA PRO A 177 29.16 24.84 -22.85
C PRO A 177 29.10 24.98 -21.33
N GLU A 178 30.03 25.74 -20.73
CA GLU A 178 30.02 25.98 -19.28
C GLU A 178 28.77 26.73 -18.82
N THR A 179 28.32 27.75 -19.56
CA THR A 179 27.09 28.50 -19.24
C THR A 179 25.86 27.62 -19.36
N VAL A 180 25.82 26.72 -20.34
CA VAL A 180 24.77 25.71 -20.50
C VAL A 180 24.78 24.72 -19.33
N GLN A 181 25.95 24.27 -18.88
CA GLN A 181 26.07 23.38 -17.72
C GLN A 181 25.60 24.09 -16.43
N ILE A 182 25.98 25.36 -16.22
CA ILE A 182 25.50 26.17 -15.09
C ILE A 182 23.97 26.32 -15.16
N TRP A 183 23.41 26.55 -16.33
CA TRP A 183 21.97 26.61 -16.54
C TRP A 183 21.29 25.28 -16.18
N LEU A 184 21.80 24.15 -16.67
CA LEU A 184 21.26 22.83 -16.35
C LEU A 184 21.35 22.51 -14.85
N ALA A 185 22.46 22.84 -14.20
CA ALA A 185 22.64 22.68 -12.76
C ALA A 185 21.64 23.55 -11.96
N PHE A 186 21.41 24.80 -12.41
CA PHE A 186 20.41 25.68 -11.82
C PHE A 186 18.99 25.10 -11.94
N LEU A 187 18.63 24.56 -13.10
CA LEU A 187 17.34 23.90 -13.29
C LEU A 187 17.19 22.65 -12.44
N GLN A 188 18.25 21.84 -12.28
CA GLN A 188 18.21 20.65 -11.44
C GLN A 188 18.02 21.00 -9.97
N LYS A 189 18.70 22.04 -9.47
CA LYS A 189 18.54 22.56 -8.11
C LYS A 189 17.13 23.06 -7.82
N HIS A 190 16.48 23.66 -8.82
CA HIS A 190 15.14 24.24 -8.71
C HIS A 190 14.07 23.39 -9.42
N ALA A 191 14.30 22.09 -9.59
CA ALA A 191 13.39 21.21 -10.30
C ALA A 191 12.02 21.15 -9.62
N TYR A 192 10.97 21.45 -10.39
CA TYR A 192 9.60 21.38 -9.89
C TYR A 192 9.11 19.93 -9.81
N TYR A 193 8.27 19.61 -8.83
CA TYR A 193 7.83 18.24 -8.59
C TYR A 193 7.04 17.66 -9.79
N GLY A 194 7.29 16.38 -10.08
CA GLY A 194 6.67 15.67 -11.19
C GLY A 194 7.23 16.01 -12.57
N ILE A 195 8.35 16.74 -12.65
CA ILE A 195 9.07 17.02 -13.89
C ILE A 195 10.27 16.07 -14.03
N GLY A 196 10.32 15.31 -15.13
CA GLY A 196 11.52 14.62 -15.57
C GLY A 196 12.30 15.47 -16.56
N MET A 197 13.62 15.53 -16.42
CA MET A 197 14.51 16.28 -17.30
C MET A 197 15.47 15.32 -18.02
N LYS A 198 15.71 15.56 -19.31
CA LYS A 198 16.79 14.93 -20.08
C LYS A 198 17.41 15.98 -20.97
N ALA A 199 18.70 16.25 -20.80
CA ALA A 199 19.44 17.19 -21.63
C ALA A 199 20.44 16.44 -22.51
N ASN A 200 20.48 16.76 -23.80
CA ASN A 200 21.56 16.39 -24.70
C ASN A 200 22.41 17.64 -24.91
N VAL A 201 23.68 17.60 -24.50
CA VAL A 201 24.61 18.73 -24.63
C VAL A 201 25.64 18.38 -25.69
N TRP A 202 25.91 19.33 -26.59
CA TRP A 202 26.96 19.22 -27.58
C TRP A 202 28.08 20.18 -27.24
N GLU A 203 29.29 19.65 -27.13
CA GLU A 203 30.50 20.43 -26.88
C GLU A 203 31.34 20.40 -28.15
N PHE A 204 31.79 21.58 -28.60
CA PHE A 204 32.69 21.71 -29.73
C PHE A 204 34.10 21.89 -29.20
N SER A 205 34.93 20.89 -29.46
CA SER A 205 36.35 20.88 -29.09
C SER A 205 37.21 20.87 -30.36
N LYS A 206 38.45 21.38 -30.28
CA LYS A 206 39.35 21.47 -31.44
C LYS A 206 39.65 20.08 -32.04
N LEU A 207 39.85 20.01 -33.36
CA LEU A 207 40.32 18.78 -34.02
C LEU A 207 41.66 18.34 -33.39
N GLY A 208 41.70 17.15 -32.77
CA GLY A 208 42.89 16.62 -32.09
C GLY A 208 42.70 16.25 -30.62
N VAL A 209 41.54 16.53 -30.02
CA VAL A 209 41.23 16.28 -28.59
C VAL A 209 41.44 14.84 -28.16
N GLY A 210 41.31 13.85 -29.05
CA GLY A 210 41.64 12.45 -28.71
C GLY A 210 43.04 12.30 -28.12
N LYS A 211 44.04 13.01 -28.67
CA LYS A 211 45.42 12.99 -28.14
C LYS A 211 45.54 13.69 -26.79
N GLU A 212 44.72 14.71 -26.52
CA GLU A 212 44.71 15.39 -25.23
C GLU A 212 43.97 14.56 -24.18
N MET A 213 42.87 13.90 -24.54
CA MET A 213 42.12 12.98 -23.68
C MET A 213 42.94 11.75 -23.33
N ASP A 214 43.67 11.16 -24.29
CA ASP A 214 44.57 10.03 -24.01
C ASP A 214 45.67 10.45 -23.02
N LYS A 215 46.27 11.63 -23.22
CA LYS A 215 47.25 12.20 -22.28
C LYS A 215 46.65 12.49 -20.90
N ALA A 216 45.44 13.02 -20.84
CA ALA A 216 44.75 13.29 -19.60
C ALA A 216 44.38 11.98 -18.87
N ALA A 217 44.00 10.95 -19.61
CA ALA A 217 43.74 9.61 -19.07
C ALA A 217 45.01 9.01 -18.47
N GLU A 218 46.15 9.05 -19.19
CA GLU A 218 47.45 8.61 -18.66
C GLU A 218 47.87 9.37 -17.39
N GLN A 219 47.61 10.68 -17.33
CA GLN A 219 47.86 11.47 -16.12
C GLN A 219 46.93 11.09 -14.96
N THR A 220 45.68 10.80 -15.26
CA THR A 220 44.68 10.40 -14.26
C THR A 220 44.98 9.01 -13.71
N GLU A 221 45.45 8.10 -14.57
CA GLU A 221 45.88 6.75 -14.18
C GLU A 221 47.07 6.80 -13.21
N LYS A 222 48.07 7.64 -13.48
CA LYS A 222 49.21 7.87 -12.56
C LYS A 222 48.76 8.43 -11.19
N LEU A 223 47.85 9.40 -11.20
CA LEU A 223 47.29 9.98 -9.96
C LEU A 223 46.42 8.98 -9.17
N LEU A 224 45.75 8.06 -9.88
CA LEU A 224 45.02 6.97 -9.27
C LEU A 224 46.00 5.97 -8.65
N GLU A 225 47.06 5.57 -9.35
CA GLU A 225 48.04 4.60 -8.83
C GLU A 225 48.63 5.03 -7.48
N ASP A 226 48.99 6.30 -7.31
CA ASP A 226 49.46 6.85 -6.02
C ASP A 226 48.40 6.75 -4.91
N LYS A 227 47.12 7.00 -5.23
CA LYS A 227 46.01 6.87 -4.25
C LYS A 227 45.69 5.41 -3.95
N TRP A 228 45.88 4.52 -4.93
CA TRP A 228 45.57 3.10 -4.81
C TRP A 228 46.65 2.35 -4.02
N GLN A 229 47.90 2.84 -3.99
CA GLN A 229 48.97 2.27 -3.15
C GLN A 229 48.62 2.27 -1.65
N HIS A 230 47.77 3.18 -1.18
CA HIS A 230 47.31 3.20 0.22
C HIS A 230 46.15 2.23 0.51
N LEU A 231 45.44 1.77 -0.52
CA LEU A 231 44.44 0.70 -0.40
C LEU A 231 45.18 -0.63 -0.51
N GLY A 232 45.82 -1.01 0.59
CA GLY A 232 46.56 -2.26 0.73
C GLY A 232 45.78 -3.48 0.22
N TYR A 233 46.54 -4.45 -0.28
CA TYR A 233 46.16 -5.69 -0.98
C TYR A 233 46.14 -5.61 -2.51
N LEU A 234 47.33 -5.60 -3.10
CA LEU A 234 47.66 -6.46 -4.25
C LEU A 234 49.18 -6.54 -4.40
N GLU A 235 49.84 -7.28 -3.51
CA GLU A 235 51.10 -7.94 -3.90
C GLU A 235 50.75 -8.87 -5.06
N ARG A 236 50.95 -8.36 -6.29
CA ARG A 236 50.80 -9.14 -7.51
C ARG A 236 51.84 -10.25 -7.44
N ARG A 237 51.41 -11.49 -7.13
CA ARG A 237 52.23 -12.69 -7.37
C ARG A 237 52.80 -12.60 -8.79
N PRO A 238 54.12 -12.76 -9.00
CA PRO A 238 54.78 -12.42 -10.26
C PRO A 238 54.51 -13.39 -11.43
N GLU A 239 53.40 -14.13 -11.41
CA GLU A 239 53.07 -15.12 -12.44
C GLU A 239 51.65 -14.94 -12.98
N HIS A 240 51.37 -13.75 -13.48
CA HIS A 240 50.35 -13.62 -14.52
C HIS A 240 50.79 -12.59 -15.55
N LYS A 241 51.69 -13.00 -16.44
CA LYS A 241 51.91 -12.27 -17.69
C LYS A 241 50.58 -12.26 -18.46
N PRO A 242 50.00 -11.09 -18.74
CA PRO A 242 48.73 -11.01 -19.44
C PRO A 242 48.96 -11.55 -20.86
N ARG A 243 48.17 -12.56 -21.22
CA ARG A 243 48.18 -13.14 -22.56
C ARG A 243 47.67 -12.07 -23.54
N CYS A 244 48.61 -11.33 -24.11
CA CYS A 244 48.35 -10.29 -25.08
C CYS A 244 47.68 -10.87 -26.34
N LYS A 245 46.54 -10.24 -26.68
CA LYS A 245 45.98 -10.06 -28.02
C LYS A 245 45.81 -11.32 -28.88
N GLY A 246 44.66 -11.96 -28.71
CA GLY A 246 44.05 -12.80 -29.72
C GLY A 246 42.69 -13.23 -29.20
N GLU A 247 41.66 -13.01 -30.02
CA GLU A 247 40.28 -13.44 -29.78
C GLU A 247 39.46 -12.52 -28.86
N ARG A 248 38.75 -11.57 -29.49
CA ARG A 248 37.52 -10.98 -28.95
C ARG A 248 36.63 -12.14 -28.52
N GLU A 249 36.35 -12.27 -27.23
CA GLU A 249 35.24 -13.07 -26.73
C GLU A 249 33.98 -12.59 -27.45
N LYS A 250 33.54 -13.36 -28.45
CA LYS A 250 32.28 -13.12 -29.12
C LYS A 250 31.20 -13.40 -28.09
N LEU A 251 30.36 -12.39 -27.85
CA LEU A 251 29.15 -12.54 -27.06
C LEU A 251 28.36 -13.74 -27.62
N PRO A 252 27.83 -14.61 -26.75
CA PRO A 252 27.18 -15.84 -27.18
C PRO A 252 26.01 -15.51 -28.10
N THR A 253 25.97 -16.22 -29.22
CA THR A 253 24.89 -16.10 -30.19
C THR A 253 23.59 -16.65 -29.61
N ALA A 254 22.45 -16.30 -30.21
CA ALA A 254 21.15 -16.77 -29.73
C ALA A 254 21.07 -18.31 -29.69
N GLU A 255 21.77 -18.99 -30.61
CA GLU A 255 21.89 -20.44 -30.66
C GLU A 255 22.64 -21.00 -29.45
N ASP A 256 23.75 -20.36 -29.05
CA ASP A 256 24.54 -20.74 -27.86
C ASP A 256 23.70 -20.62 -26.56
N VAL A 257 22.88 -19.57 -26.48
CA VAL A 257 21.96 -19.35 -25.36
C VAL A 257 20.85 -20.40 -25.35
N GLU A 258 20.31 -20.74 -26.52
CA GLU A 258 19.27 -21.75 -26.64
C GLU A 258 19.79 -23.16 -26.35
N GLU A 259 21.02 -23.48 -26.76
CA GLU A 259 21.71 -24.72 -26.40
C GLU A 259 21.99 -24.79 -24.90
N TYR A 260 22.44 -23.71 -24.27
CA TYR A 260 22.61 -23.63 -22.82
C TYR A 260 21.29 -23.87 -22.09
N LEU A 261 20.21 -23.21 -22.50
CA LEU A 261 18.87 -23.39 -21.93
C LEU A 261 18.34 -24.81 -22.17
N ALA A 262 18.59 -25.41 -23.33
CA ALA A 262 18.23 -26.80 -23.62
C ALA A 262 19.02 -27.78 -22.73
N THR A 263 20.28 -27.50 -22.47
CA THR A 263 21.14 -28.29 -21.58
C THR A 263 20.65 -28.21 -20.14
N GLU A 264 20.29 -27.02 -19.65
CA GLU A 264 19.69 -26.83 -18.33
C GLU A 264 18.31 -27.51 -18.23
N ARG A 265 17.48 -27.43 -19.28
CA ARG A 265 16.22 -28.18 -19.33
C ARG A 265 16.43 -29.70 -19.28
N ARG A 266 17.48 -30.23 -19.93
CA ARG A 266 17.84 -31.66 -19.84
C ARG A 266 18.36 -32.05 -18.46
N LYS A 267 19.14 -31.20 -17.79
CA LYS A 267 19.57 -31.44 -16.41
C LYS A 267 18.37 -31.51 -15.46
N PHE A 268 17.43 -30.57 -15.59
CA PHE A 268 16.20 -30.57 -14.78
C PHE A 268 15.27 -31.75 -15.11
N ALA A 269 15.17 -32.16 -16.38
CA ALA A 269 14.42 -33.35 -16.75
C ALA A 269 15.10 -34.66 -16.29
N GLY A 270 16.43 -34.70 -16.25
CA GLY A 270 17.21 -35.85 -15.76
C GLY A 270 17.03 -36.13 -14.27
N VAL A 271 16.69 -35.12 -13.47
CA VAL A 271 16.36 -35.31 -12.05
C VAL A 271 14.99 -35.97 -11.87
N HIS A 272 14.06 -35.83 -12.82
CA HIS A 272 12.78 -36.55 -12.82
C HIS A 272 12.79 -37.86 -13.62
N GLY A 273 13.81 -38.08 -14.47
CA GLY A 273 13.93 -39.28 -15.29
C GLY A 273 14.64 -40.47 -14.62
N ARG A 274 15.30 -40.26 -13.46
CA ARG A 274 16.08 -41.32 -12.78
C ARG A 274 15.26 -42.17 -11.81
N LEU A 275 13.98 -42.36 -12.10
CA LEU A 275 13.11 -43.26 -11.37
C LEU A 275 12.15 -44.01 -12.33
N ARG A 276 12.67 -44.64 -13.39
CA ARG A 276 11.88 -45.55 -14.26
C ARG A 276 12.78 -46.41 -15.16
N SER A 277 13.52 -47.34 -14.57
CA SER A 277 14.02 -48.53 -15.28
C SER A 277 14.44 -49.63 -14.30
N PHE A 278 13.46 -50.20 -13.60
CA PHE A 278 13.55 -51.58 -13.11
C PHE A 278 12.29 -52.31 -13.58
N THR A 279 12.32 -52.72 -14.85
CA THR A 279 11.37 -53.68 -15.40
C THR A 279 12.16 -54.93 -15.75
N SER A 280 12.05 -55.97 -14.94
CA SER A 280 12.04 -57.38 -15.35
C SER A 280 12.38 -58.27 -14.17
N SER A 281 11.36 -58.82 -13.53
CA SER A 281 11.25 -60.26 -13.30
C SER A 281 9.91 -60.56 -12.64
N ARG A 282 9.23 -61.50 -13.30
CA ARG A 282 7.92 -62.04 -13.07
C ARG A 282 8.03 -63.18 -12.06
N THR A 283 7.30 -63.11 -10.95
CA THR A 283 6.86 -64.30 -10.20
C THR A 283 5.62 -63.97 -9.36
N ASP A 284 4.59 -64.79 -9.55
CA ASP A 284 3.35 -64.86 -8.80
C ASP A 284 3.57 -65.14 -7.30
N ALA A 285 2.75 -64.56 -6.42
CA ALA A 285 2.05 -65.22 -5.30
C ALA A 285 1.52 -64.22 -4.26
N SER A 286 0.23 -64.38 -3.96
CA SER A 286 -0.53 -64.00 -2.74
C SER A 286 0.24 -63.59 -1.47
N HIS A 287 -0.06 -62.42 -0.91
CA HIS A 287 -0.85 -62.28 0.33
C HIS A 287 -1.04 -60.81 0.75
N SER A 288 -2.21 -60.60 1.34
CA SER A 288 -2.84 -59.48 2.03
C SER A 288 -2.02 -58.69 3.07
N ASP A 289 -2.40 -57.42 3.19
CA ASP A 289 -2.38 -56.54 4.37
C ASP A 289 -1.06 -55.96 4.89
N ASP A 290 -0.56 -54.92 4.22
CA ASP A 290 0.38 -53.93 4.82
C ASP A 290 0.18 -52.49 4.26
N ALA A 291 -1.03 -52.15 3.81
CA ALA A 291 -1.33 -50.83 3.21
C ALA A 291 -1.64 -49.71 4.22
N ALA A 292 -1.49 -49.94 5.54
CA ALA A 292 -1.81 -48.95 6.57
C ALA A 292 -0.59 -48.18 7.12
N GLU A 293 0.65 -48.55 6.81
CA GLU A 293 1.83 -47.91 7.44
C GLU A 293 2.54 -46.84 6.58
N LEU A 294 2.19 -46.70 5.29
CA LEU A 294 2.86 -45.77 4.37
C LEU A 294 2.30 -44.33 4.36
N ALA A 295 1.25 -44.03 5.14
CA ALA A 295 0.68 -42.68 5.20
C ALA A 295 1.29 -41.76 6.30
N SER A 296 2.31 -42.20 7.04
CA SER A 296 2.82 -41.46 8.22
C SER A 296 4.22 -40.85 8.09
N LYS A 297 4.94 -41.01 6.97
CA LYS A 297 6.38 -40.69 6.87
C LYS A 297 6.77 -39.47 6.03
N ASP A 298 5.98 -38.39 6.04
CA ASP A 298 6.37 -37.15 5.36
C ASP A 298 6.10 -35.87 6.18
N ARG A 299 6.47 -35.88 7.47
CA ARG A 299 6.61 -34.64 8.26
C ARG A 299 8.07 -34.40 8.54
N SER A 300 8.68 -33.52 7.74
CA SER A 300 9.94 -32.85 8.08
C SER A 300 9.86 -32.27 9.52
N PRO A 301 10.98 -32.23 10.26
CA PRO A 301 10.96 -32.06 11.71
C PRO A 301 10.25 -30.76 12.07
N SER A 302 9.23 -30.91 12.92
CA SER A 302 8.27 -29.88 13.32
C SER A 302 8.96 -28.57 13.70
N GLU A 303 8.98 -27.58 12.80
CA GLU A 303 9.29 -26.21 13.20
C GLU A 303 8.31 -25.81 14.30
N GLU A 304 8.84 -25.45 15.47
CA GLU A 304 8.06 -25.10 16.65
C GLU A 304 7.13 -23.93 16.30
N ARG A 305 5.83 -24.22 16.20
CA ARG A 305 4.84 -23.21 15.80
C ARG A 305 4.56 -22.28 16.98
N VAL A 306 4.64 -20.98 16.73
CA VAL A 306 4.29 -19.94 17.69
C VAL A 306 3.15 -19.11 17.09
N ILE A 307 1.99 -19.21 17.71
CA ILE A 307 0.80 -18.47 17.30
C ILE A 307 0.60 -17.30 18.25
N PHE A 308 0.57 -16.09 17.69
CA PHE A 308 0.28 -14.87 18.45
C PHE A 308 -0.99 -14.21 17.92
N SER A 309 -1.89 -13.83 18.84
CA SER A 309 -3.02 -12.96 18.50
C SER A 309 -3.27 -11.96 19.63
N GLY A 310 -3.86 -10.80 19.29
CA GLY A 310 -4.08 -9.70 20.22
C GLY A 310 -5.49 -9.13 20.15
N ILE A 311 -6.03 -8.69 21.29
CA ILE A 311 -7.33 -8.01 21.38
C ILE A 311 -7.29 -6.78 22.30
N GLN A 312 -7.84 -5.66 21.83
CA GLN A 312 -7.93 -4.44 22.65
C GLN A 312 -8.97 -4.59 23.76
N PRO A 313 -8.66 -4.23 25.02
CA PRO A 313 -9.63 -4.18 26.10
C PRO A 313 -10.64 -3.06 25.85
N THR A 314 -11.81 -3.45 25.34
CA THR A 314 -12.90 -2.55 24.95
C THR A 314 -14.20 -2.95 25.65
N GLY A 315 -14.08 -3.49 26.85
CA GLY A 315 -15.15 -4.12 27.62
C GLY A 315 -15.60 -5.45 27.03
N VAL A 316 -16.74 -5.94 27.49
CA VAL A 316 -17.32 -7.23 27.09
C VAL A 316 -17.45 -7.37 25.55
N PRO A 317 -16.91 -8.45 24.95
CA PRO A 317 -17.09 -8.74 23.52
C PRO A 317 -18.56 -8.93 23.13
N HIS A 318 -18.93 -8.54 21.92
CA HIS A 318 -20.24 -8.86 21.35
C HIS A 318 -20.19 -10.13 20.48
N LEU A 319 -21.36 -10.63 20.09
CA LEU A 319 -21.54 -11.84 19.28
C LEU A 319 -20.69 -11.84 17.99
N GLY A 320 -20.62 -10.69 17.30
CA GLY A 320 -19.73 -10.54 16.16
C GLY A 320 -18.22 -10.73 16.45
N ASN A 321 -17.74 -10.36 17.64
CA ASN A 321 -16.35 -10.66 18.03
C ASN A 321 -16.18 -12.15 18.35
N TYR A 322 -17.19 -12.75 19.00
CA TYR A 322 -17.20 -14.16 19.36
C TYR A 322 -17.09 -15.06 18.11
N LEU A 323 -18.02 -14.90 17.17
CA LEU A 323 -18.06 -15.66 15.91
C LEU A 323 -16.93 -15.29 14.94
N GLY A 324 -16.37 -14.07 15.06
CA GLY A 324 -15.35 -13.57 14.16
C GLY A 324 -13.92 -14.02 14.50
N ALA A 325 -13.57 -14.11 15.79
CA ALA A 325 -12.20 -14.40 16.21
C ALA A 325 -12.10 -15.25 17.48
N LEU A 326 -12.91 -14.97 18.52
CA LEU A 326 -12.67 -15.58 19.83
C LEU A 326 -12.98 -17.08 19.86
N ARG A 327 -14.00 -17.52 19.13
CA ARG A 327 -14.27 -18.95 18.98
C ARG A 327 -13.16 -19.66 18.22
N GLU A 328 -12.58 -19.00 17.23
CA GLU A 328 -11.44 -19.52 16.47
C GLU A 328 -10.21 -19.69 17.36
N TRP A 329 -9.99 -18.78 18.31
CA TRP A 329 -8.89 -18.92 19.28
C TRP A 329 -9.07 -20.15 20.18
N LYS A 330 -10.31 -20.42 20.65
CA LYS A 330 -10.62 -21.64 21.40
C LYS A 330 -10.37 -22.89 20.54
N ARG A 331 -10.92 -22.93 19.33
CA ARG A 331 -10.74 -24.05 18.39
C ARG A 331 -9.26 -24.32 18.12
N MET A 332 -8.51 -23.27 17.82
CA MET A 332 -7.07 -23.37 17.56
C MET A 332 -6.28 -23.85 18.78
N GLN A 333 -6.69 -23.47 19.99
CA GLN A 333 -6.11 -24.02 21.21
C GLN A 333 -6.33 -25.52 21.34
N ASP A 334 -7.57 -25.96 21.07
CA ASP A 334 -8.00 -27.34 21.27
C ASP A 334 -7.41 -28.27 20.18
N GLU A 335 -7.23 -27.77 18.95
CA GLU A 335 -6.65 -28.50 17.81
C GLU A 335 -5.11 -28.43 17.74
N ALA A 336 -4.47 -27.49 18.45
CA ALA A 336 -3.03 -27.28 18.34
C ALA A 336 -2.21 -28.38 19.03
N SER A 337 -1.20 -28.88 18.31
CA SER A 337 -0.16 -29.80 18.83
C SER A 337 0.39 -29.35 20.19
N PRO A 338 0.73 -30.28 21.12
CA PRO A 338 1.30 -29.95 22.43
C PRO A 338 2.53 -29.04 22.39
N HIS A 339 3.31 -29.09 21.30
CA HIS A 339 4.52 -28.27 21.12
C HIS A 339 4.25 -26.87 20.53
N THR A 340 3.02 -26.60 20.09
CA THR A 340 2.65 -25.27 19.57
C THR A 340 2.48 -24.29 20.73
N LYS A 341 3.24 -23.20 20.73
CA LYS A 341 3.10 -22.10 21.69
C LYS A 341 1.96 -21.17 21.26
N LEU A 342 1.02 -20.91 22.17
CA LEU A 342 -0.14 -20.07 21.94
C LEU A 342 -0.06 -18.84 22.84
N LEU A 343 -0.06 -17.65 22.25
CA LEU A 343 0.01 -16.37 22.96
C LEU A 343 -1.18 -15.49 22.59
N PHE A 344 -1.99 -15.14 23.59
CA PHE A 344 -3.15 -14.26 23.45
C PHE A 344 -2.94 -13.01 24.31
N SER A 345 -2.64 -11.90 23.66
CA SER A 345 -2.33 -10.63 24.33
C SER A 345 -3.56 -9.73 24.43
N ILE A 346 -3.84 -9.23 25.63
CA ILE A 346 -4.77 -8.12 25.84
C ILE A 346 -3.95 -6.83 25.65
N VAL A 347 -4.11 -6.21 24.48
CA VAL A 347 -3.28 -5.11 23.99
C VAL A 347 -3.71 -3.74 24.55
N ASP A 348 -3.43 -3.54 25.84
CA ASP A 348 -3.80 -2.33 26.58
C ASP A 348 -2.97 -1.09 26.21
N LEU A 349 -1.74 -1.23 25.72
CA LEU A 349 -0.98 -0.08 25.17
C LEU A 349 -1.61 0.42 23.86
N HIS A 350 -2.16 -0.48 23.04
CA HIS A 350 -2.94 -0.06 21.86
C HIS A 350 -4.24 0.64 22.25
N ALA A 351 -4.85 0.29 23.38
CA ALA A 351 -6.11 0.88 23.82
C ALA A 351 -5.99 2.37 24.22
N ILE A 352 -4.81 2.80 24.68
CA ILE A 352 -4.57 4.20 25.11
C ILE A 352 -4.21 5.14 23.95
N THR A 353 -4.12 4.63 22.71
CA THR A 353 -3.97 5.48 21.51
C THR A 353 -5.14 6.42 21.29
N VAL A 354 -6.30 6.09 21.86
CA VAL A 354 -7.48 6.95 21.99
C VAL A 354 -7.70 7.22 23.48
N PRO A 355 -7.85 8.49 23.92
CA PRO A 355 -8.03 8.81 25.33
C PRO A 355 -9.20 8.05 25.96
N ARG A 356 -8.97 7.48 27.15
CA ARG A 356 -9.95 6.77 27.98
C ARG A 356 -9.71 7.10 29.45
N SER A 357 -10.75 7.00 30.28
CA SER A 357 -10.58 7.17 31.74
C SER A 357 -9.83 5.97 32.34
N ARG A 358 -9.18 6.21 33.48
CA ARG A 358 -8.43 5.19 34.21
C ARG A 358 -9.34 4.05 34.65
N GLU A 359 -10.49 4.40 35.21
CA GLU A 359 -11.46 3.49 35.80
C GLU A 359 -12.03 2.57 34.72
N GLU A 360 -12.35 3.13 33.54
CA GLU A 360 -12.85 2.37 32.40
C GLU A 360 -11.79 1.39 31.87
N LEU A 361 -10.54 1.81 31.69
CA LEU A 361 -9.49 0.92 31.20
C LEU A 361 -9.20 -0.22 32.18
N LEU A 362 -9.18 0.06 33.50
CA LEU A 362 -9.01 -0.97 34.53
C LEU A 362 -10.14 -2.01 34.46
N GLN A 363 -11.38 -1.54 34.36
CA GLN A 363 -12.54 -2.40 34.23
C GLN A 363 -12.46 -3.24 32.95
N TYR A 364 -12.21 -2.62 31.79
CA TYR A 364 -12.17 -3.32 30.50
C TYR A 364 -11.03 -4.34 30.39
N ARG A 365 -9.93 -4.13 31.09
CA ARG A 365 -8.85 -5.12 31.20
C ARG A 365 -9.31 -6.37 31.96
N LEU A 366 -10.04 -6.20 33.05
CA LEU A 366 -10.60 -7.33 33.82
C LEU A 366 -11.69 -8.05 33.04
N GLU A 367 -12.64 -7.30 32.46
CA GLU A 367 -13.74 -7.86 31.67
C GLU A 367 -13.22 -8.62 30.45
N MET A 368 -12.21 -8.10 29.74
CA MET A 368 -11.65 -8.80 28.60
C MET A 368 -10.96 -10.09 29.02
N LEU A 369 -10.20 -10.08 30.12
CA LEU A 369 -9.55 -11.29 30.63
C LEU A 369 -10.58 -12.34 31.06
N ALA A 370 -11.60 -11.93 31.82
CA ALA A 370 -12.70 -12.81 32.22
C ALA A 370 -13.43 -13.37 31.00
N ALA A 371 -13.69 -12.56 29.98
CA ALA A 371 -14.32 -13.00 28.73
C ALA A 371 -13.47 -14.06 28.00
N LEU A 372 -12.17 -13.84 27.86
CA LEU A 372 -11.28 -14.80 27.19
C LEU A 372 -11.25 -16.17 27.90
N LEU A 373 -11.18 -16.15 29.23
CA LEU A 373 -11.24 -17.37 30.04
C LEU A 373 -12.62 -18.03 29.98
N ALA A 374 -13.69 -17.24 30.03
CA ALA A 374 -15.06 -17.73 29.97
C ALA A 374 -15.43 -18.39 28.63
N ILE A 375 -14.81 -17.96 27.54
CA ILE A 375 -14.98 -18.59 26.22
C ILE A 375 -14.32 -19.98 26.20
N GLY A 376 -13.31 -20.22 27.03
CA GLY A 376 -12.63 -21.51 27.18
C GLY A 376 -11.13 -21.47 26.89
N LEU A 377 -10.50 -20.30 26.80
CA LEU A 377 -9.05 -20.24 26.77
C LEU A 377 -8.49 -20.67 28.11
N ASN A 378 -7.65 -21.70 28.08
CA ASN A 378 -7.08 -22.31 29.26
C ASN A 378 -5.68 -21.73 29.51
N PRO A 379 -5.44 -21.05 30.64
CA PRO A 379 -4.14 -20.43 30.95
C PRO A 379 -3.00 -21.44 31.17
N SER A 380 -3.31 -22.72 31.38
CA SER A 380 -2.29 -23.78 31.42
C SER A 380 -1.82 -24.19 30.02
N ARG A 381 -2.66 -24.02 28.99
CA ARG A 381 -2.39 -24.39 27.59
C ARG A 381 -1.90 -23.20 26.75
N SER A 382 -2.43 -22.01 27.04
CA SER A 382 -2.22 -20.77 26.31
C SER A 382 -1.72 -19.68 27.24
N THR A 383 -0.77 -18.87 26.78
CA THR A 383 -0.26 -17.72 27.55
C THR A 383 -1.16 -16.52 27.32
N ILE A 384 -1.95 -16.13 28.33
CA ILE A 384 -2.87 -15.00 28.28
C ILE A 384 -2.33 -13.90 29.20
N PHE A 385 -2.09 -12.70 28.67
CA PHE A 385 -1.41 -11.64 29.44
C PHE A 385 -1.80 -10.23 28.97
N TYR A 386 -1.52 -9.23 29.81
CA TYR A 386 -1.62 -7.82 29.43
C TYR A 386 -0.33 -7.37 28.74
N GLN A 387 -0.45 -6.73 27.57
CA GLN A 387 0.69 -6.21 26.81
C GLN A 387 1.61 -5.33 27.66
N SER A 388 1.04 -4.40 28.44
CA SER A 388 1.80 -3.51 29.34
C SER A 388 2.62 -4.23 30.42
N SER A 389 2.32 -5.50 30.71
CA SER A 389 3.06 -6.28 31.71
C SER A 389 4.39 -6.84 31.17
N VAL A 390 4.64 -6.70 29.87
CA VAL A 390 5.84 -7.17 29.18
C VAL A 390 6.52 -5.97 28.51
N GLY A 391 7.45 -5.32 29.22
CA GLY A 391 8.11 -4.08 28.77
C GLY A 391 8.85 -4.19 27.43
N ALA A 392 9.22 -5.41 27.03
CA ALA A 392 9.87 -5.71 25.76
C ALA A 392 9.04 -5.29 24.53
N HIS A 393 7.70 -5.24 24.62
CA HIS A 393 6.87 -4.71 23.54
C HIS A 393 7.21 -3.25 23.21
N SER A 394 7.32 -2.40 24.24
CA SER A 394 7.64 -0.99 24.09
C SER A 394 9.10 -0.77 23.68
N GLU A 395 10.01 -1.56 24.24
CA GLU A 395 11.43 -1.49 23.90
C GLU A 395 11.68 -1.89 22.45
N LEU A 396 11.14 -3.03 21.99
CA LEU A 396 11.25 -3.44 20.60
C LEU A 396 10.55 -2.45 19.67
N GLN A 397 9.40 -1.89 20.06
CA GLN A 397 8.73 -0.84 19.30
C GLN A 397 9.63 0.38 19.08
N TRP A 398 10.39 0.81 20.10
CA TRP A 398 11.35 1.90 19.93
C TRP A 398 12.46 1.54 18.94
N ILE A 399 13.07 0.36 19.09
CA ILE A 399 14.13 -0.13 18.20
C ILE A 399 13.64 -0.22 16.76
N LEU A 400 12.47 -0.80 16.53
CA LEU A 400 11.85 -0.89 15.19
C LEU A 400 11.51 0.49 14.63
N SER A 401 11.17 1.46 15.48
CA SER A 401 10.90 2.84 15.03
C SER A 401 12.12 3.49 14.38
N CYS A 402 13.34 3.05 14.70
CA CYS A 402 14.57 3.56 14.11
C CYS A 402 14.85 3.04 12.69
N THR A 403 14.18 1.95 12.25
CA THR A 403 14.32 1.37 10.89
C THR A 403 13.00 1.35 10.10
N ALA A 404 11.89 1.69 10.75
CA ALA A 404 10.57 1.75 10.13
C ALA A 404 10.45 2.91 9.11
N SER A 405 9.81 2.63 7.98
CA SER A 405 9.59 3.62 6.93
C SER A 405 8.43 4.56 7.26
N THR A 406 8.74 5.83 7.57
CA THR A 406 7.72 6.89 7.71
C THR A 406 6.87 7.05 6.45
N GLY A 407 7.49 6.85 5.28
CA GLY A 407 6.79 6.89 4.00
C GLY A 407 5.78 5.74 3.83
N TYR A 408 6.03 4.58 4.43
CA TYR A 408 5.05 3.48 4.42
C TYR A 408 3.89 3.79 5.37
N LEU A 409 4.18 4.22 6.60
CA LEU A 409 3.17 4.59 7.59
C LEU A 409 2.21 5.67 7.07
N SER A 410 2.72 6.67 6.35
CA SER A 410 1.90 7.74 5.76
C SER A 410 0.93 7.25 4.69
N ARG A 411 1.22 6.12 4.02
CA ARG A 411 0.35 5.48 3.02
C ARG A 411 -0.68 4.54 3.63
N MET A 412 -0.53 4.13 4.89
CA MET A 412 -1.52 3.30 5.56
C MET A 412 -2.84 4.06 5.71
N THR A 413 -3.97 3.43 5.43
CA THR A 413 -5.29 4.10 5.40
C THR A 413 -5.97 4.12 6.76
N GLN A 414 -5.51 3.30 7.71
CA GLN A 414 -6.28 3.02 8.92
C GLN A 414 -6.35 4.16 9.93
N TRP A 415 -5.32 5.01 10.01
CA TRP A 415 -5.41 6.20 10.85
C TRP A 415 -6.40 7.23 10.28
N LYS A 416 -6.64 7.22 8.96
CA LYS A 416 -7.63 8.10 8.30
C LYS A 416 -9.05 7.70 8.68
N SER A 417 -9.35 6.40 8.64
CA SER A 417 -10.70 5.89 8.98
C SER A 417 -11.03 6.09 10.47
N LYS A 418 -10.07 5.86 11.39
CA LYS A 418 -10.25 6.13 12.83
C LYS A 418 -10.48 7.61 13.14
N MET A 419 -9.95 8.52 12.32
CA MET A 419 -10.16 9.96 12.44
C MET A 419 -11.35 10.49 11.62
N GLN A 420 -12.12 9.61 10.96
CA GLN A 420 -13.23 9.98 10.06
C GLN A 420 -12.79 10.98 8.96
N LEU A 421 -11.55 10.87 8.50
CA LEU A 421 -11.01 11.67 7.41
C LEU A 421 -11.31 10.98 6.07
N ASP A 422 -11.36 11.76 4.99
CA ASP A 422 -11.44 11.24 3.62
C ASP A 422 -10.25 10.29 3.34
N GLU A 423 -10.46 9.22 2.58
CA GLU A 423 -9.38 8.27 2.24
C GLU A 423 -8.24 8.95 1.47
N ASN A 424 -8.54 10.01 0.71
CA ASN A 424 -7.57 10.82 -0.02
C ASN A 424 -6.89 11.88 0.84
N ALA A 425 -7.27 12.02 2.11
CA ALA A 425 -6.66 13.01 3.00
C ALA A 425 -5.15 12.73 3.13
N SER A 426 -4.34 13.76 2.85
CA SER A 426 -2.89 13.71 3.01
C SER A 426 -2.53 14.09 4.45
N LEU A 427 -1.33 13.69 4.90
CA LEU A 427 -0.74 14.27 6.10
C LEU A 427 -0.53 15.79 6.00
N ASP A 428 -0.60 16.36 4.80
CA ASP A 428 -0.53 17.81 4.59
C ASP A 428 -1.85 18.53 4.91
N ASP A 429 -2.95 17.81 5.07
CA ASP A 429 -4.24 18.40 5.39
C ASP A 429 -4.24 18.98 6.81
N SER A 430 -4.54 20.27 6.94
CA SER A 430 -4.50 20.98 8.22
C SER A 430 -5.44 20.41 9.29
N LYS A 431 -6.51 19.71 8.88
CA LYS A 431 -7.40 18.96 9.79
C LYS A 431 -6.73 17.68 10.26
N ALA A 432 -6.12 16.91 9.35
CA ALA A 432 -5.42 15.68 9.67
C ALA A 432 -4.26 15.95 10.65
N ARG A 433 -3.45 16.98 10.40
CA ARG A 433 -2.31 17.36 11.27
C ARG A 433 -2.72 17.73 12.70
N ARG A 434 -3.91 18.32 12.89
CA ARG A 434 -4.39 18.73 14.22
C ARG A 434 -4.99 17.56 15.02
N ALA A 435 -5.67 16.65 14.34
CA ALA A 435 -6.34 15.52 14.98
C ALA A 435 -5.40 14.33 15.24
N LEU A 436 -4.49 14.05 14.31
CA LEU A 436 -3.62 12.87 14.36
C LEU A 436 -2.57 12.99 15.48
N LYS A 437 -2.70 12.15 16.50
CA LYS A 437 -1.68 11.99 17.54
C LYS A 437 -0.62 10.99 17.09
N HIS A 438 0.62 11.19 17.55
CA HIS A 438 1.74 10.33 17.16
C HIS A 438 1.50 8.86 17.45
N GLY A 439 0.94 8.51 18.62
CA GLY A 439 0.61 7.12 18.95
C GLY A 439 -0.37 6.47 17.96
N LEU A 440 -1.34 7.21 17.43
CA LEU A 440 -2.26 6.70 16.40
C LEU A 440 -1.59 6.59 15.01
N PHE A 441 -0.51 7.33 14.78
CA PHE A 441 0.30 7.20 13.56
C PHE A 441 1.30 6.05 13.66
N SER A 442 1.94 5.86 14.81
CA SER A 442 3.02 4.88 15.02
C SER A 442 2.56 3.53 15.58
N TYR A 443 1.29 3.35 15.96
CA TYR A 443 0.81 2.06 16.47
C TYR A 443 1.08 0.85 15.56
N PRO A 444 1.17 0.95 14.21
CA PRO A 444 1.55 -0.21 13.40
C PRO A 444 2.93 -0.76 13.76
N ILE A 445 3.85 0.09 14.24
CA ILE A 445 5.18 -0.33 14.73
C ILE A 445 5.04 -1.09 16.05
N LEU A 446 4.16 -0.62 16.95
CA LEU A 446 3.85 -1.34 18.19
C LEU A 446 3.23 -2.71 17.90
N GLN A 447 2.32 -2.79 16.92
CA GLN A 447 1.72 -4.05 16.48
C GLN A 447 2.77 -5.00 15.88
N ALA A 448 3.74 -4.47 15.11
CA ALA A 448 4.87 -5.25 14.64
C ALA A 448 5.72 -5.77 15.81
N ALA A 449 6.03 -4.92 16.79
CA ALA A 449 6.76 -5.34 17.99
C ALA A 449 6.01 -6.43 18.78
N ASP A 450 4.69 -6.33 18.89
CA ASP A 450 3.86 -7.35 19.57
C ASP A 450 3.99 -8.74 18.97
N ILE A 451 4.04 -8.80 17.64
CA ILE A 451 4.16 -10.06 16.90
C ILE A 451 5.60 -10.59 16.96
N LEU A 452 6.58 -9.71 16.72
CA LEU A 452 7.98 -10.08 16.52
C LEU A 452 8.70 -10.40 17.82
N VAL A 453 8.35 -9.77 18.94
CA VAL A 453 9.01 -10.02 20.23
C VAL A 453 8.85 -11.45 20.70
N HIS A 454 7.76 -12.13 20.31
CA HIS A 454 7.51 -13.54 20.62
C HIS A 454 7.93 -14.50 19.49
N ARG A 455 8.59 -14.00 18.43
CA ARG A 455 8.94 -14.78 17.23
C ARG A 455 7.74 -15.53 16.65
N ALA A 456 6.58 -14.87 16.60
CA ALA A 456 5.36 -15.49 16.12
C ALA A 456 5.55 -15.99 14.67
N THR A 457 5.38 -17.29 14.46
CA THR A 457 5.45 -17.89 13.12
C THR A 457 4.12 -17.72 12.40
N HIS A 458 3.01 -17.69 13.14
CA HIS A 458 1.66 -17.55 12.59
C HIS A 458 0.85 -16.50 13.37
N VAL A 459 0.10 -15.66 12.65
CA VAL A 459 -0.79 -14.66 13.25
C VAL A 459 -2.18 -14.78 12.62
N PRO A 460 -3.20 -15.23 13.37
CA PRO A 460 -4.57 -15.29 12.88
C PRO A 460 -5.19 -13.90 12.90
N VAL A 461 -5.53 -13.40 11.70
CA VAL A 461 -6.16 -12.09 11.53
C VAL A 461 -7.22 -12.11 10.41
N GLY A 462 -8.11 -11.12 10.44
CA GLY A 462 -9.02 -10.82 9.35
C GLY A 462 -8.34 -10.03 8.22
N GLU A 463 -9.02 -9.93 7.07
CA GLU A 463 -8.49 -9.26 5.87
C GLU A 463 -8.16 -7.77 6.11
N ASP A 464 -8.86 -7.11 7.04
CA ASP A 464 -8.63 -5.70 7.38
C ASP A 464 -7.25 -5.44 8.01
N GLN A 465 -6.64 -6.46 8.61
CA GLN A 465 -5.31 -6.37 9.26
C GLN A 465 -4.16 -6.76 8.33
N ARG A 466 -4.45 -7.20 7.09
CA ARG A 466 -3.42 -7.65 6.15
C ARG A 466 -2.34 -6.61 5.92
N GLN A 467 -2.73 -5.34 5.80
CA GLN A 467 -1.77 -4.24 5.59
C GLN A 467 -0.76 -4.11 6.76
N HIS A 468 -1.19 -4.36 8.00
CA HIS A 468 -0.26 -4.34 9.14
C HIS A 468 0.67 -5.53 9.17
N LEU A 469 0.21 -6.70 8.74
CA LEU A 469 1.05 -7.88 8.67
C LEU A 469 2.13 -7.70 7.59
N GLU A 470 1.80 -7.08 6.45
CA GLU A 470 2.83 -6.70 5.48
C GLU A 470 3.82 -5.68 6.06
N PHE A 471 3.34 -4.70 6.82
CA PHE A 471 4.21 -3.75 7.50
C PHE A 471 5.12 -4.42 8.55
N ALA A 472 4.62 -5.41 9.30
CA ALA A 472 5.45 -6.18 10.22
C ALA A 472 6.57 -6.94 9.49
N ARG A 473 6.30 -7.48 8.30
CA ARG A 473 7.34 -8.10 7.46
C ARG A 473 8.35 -7.09 6.94
N GLU A 474 7.91 -5.89 6.55
CA GLU A 474 8.82 -4.81 6.18
C GLU A 474 9.71 -4.41 7.36
N CYS A 475 9.17 -4.30 8.57
CA CYS A 475 9.96 -4.04 9.77
C CYS A 475 11.07 -5.09 9.97
N VAL A 476 10.76 -6.38 9.75
CA VAL A 476 11.77 -7.46 9.77
C VAL A 476 12.85 -7.24 8.72
N THR A 477 12.45 -7.04 7.45
CA THR A 477 13.40 -6.83 6.35
C THR A 477 14.30 -5.63 6.61
N ASN A 478 13.73 -4.50 7.04
CA ASN A 478 14.49 -3.28 7.31
C ASN A 478 15.46 -3.48 8.48
N PHE A 479 14.99 -4.06 9.59
CA PHE A 479 15.83 -4.32 10.76
C PHE A 479 17.00 -5.26 10.41
N ASN A 480 16.69 -6.42 9.83
CA ASN A 480 17.68 -7.44 9.45
C ASN A 480 18.70 -6.88 8.45
N HIS A 481 18.25 -6.07 7.48
CA HIS A 481 19.12 -5.40 6.53
C HIS A 481 20.04 -4.36 7.18
N THR A 482 19.48 -3.48 8.04
CA THR A 482 20.24 -2.42 8.71
C THR A 482 21.34 -2.98 9.62
N TYR A 483 21.03 -4.02 10.39
CA TYR A 483 21.97 -4.61 11.36
C TYR A 483 22.69 -5.85 10.83
N LYS A 484 22.48 -6.22 9.56
CA LYS A 484 23.11 -7.38 8.90
C LYS A 484 22.96 -8.67 9.72
N THR A 485 21.73 -8.96 10.13
CA THR A 485 21.37 -10.08 11.00
C THR A 485 20.12 -10.78 10.48
N ASP A 486 19.87 -12.01 10.93
CA ASP A 486 18.63 -12.75 10.67
C ASP A 486 17.84 -13.01 11.95
N CYS A 487 18.03 -12.16 12.99
CA CYS A 487 17.48 -12.44 14.30
C CYS A 487 15.95 -12.30 14.37
N LEU A 488 15.33 -11.41 13.59
CA LEU A 488 13.87 -11.30 13.50
C LEU A 488 13.34 -12.15 12.34
N VAL A 489 12.21 -12.83 12.55
CA VAL A 489 11.59 -13.72 11.57
C VAL A 489 10.24 -13.16 11.15
N ALA A 490 9.98 -13.16 9.84
CA ALA A 490 8.74 -12.67 9.28
C ALA A 490 7.56 -13.62 9.59
N PRO A 491 6.42 -13.11 10.12
CA PRO A 491 5.26 -13.93 10.44
C PRO A 491 4.46 -14.34 9.19
N GLN A 492 3.85 -15.53 9.23
CA GLN A 492 2.84 -15.96 8.27
C GLN A 492 1.43 -15.53 8.72
N THR A 493 0.61 -15.09 7.76
CA THR A 493 -0.78 -14.71 8.03
C THR A 493 -1.66 -15.96 7.96
N LEU A 494 -2.39 -16.26 9.04
CA LEU A 494 -3.49 -17.20 8.99
C LEU A 494 -4.79 -16.42 8.76
N ILE A 495 -5.37 -16.56 7.57
CA ILE A 495 -6.64 -15.90 7.25
C ILE A 495 -7.75 -16.69 7.95
N ALA A 496 -8.25 -16.17 9.06
CA ALA A 496 -9.37 -16.77 9.76
C ALA A 496 -10.67 -16.52 8.95
N PRO A 497 -11.51 -17.54 8.73
CA PRO A 497 -12.83 -17.35 8.10
C PRO A 497 -13.73 -16.55 9.05
N SER A 498 -13.64 -15.22 9.00
CA SER A 498 -14.44 -14.35 9.87
C SER A 498 -15.82 -14.13 9.24
N LYS A 499 -16.89 -14.53 9.94
CA LYS A 499 -18.25 -14.19 9.54
C LYS A 499 -18.55 -12.74 9.97
N ARG A 500 -18.96 -11.89 9.02
CA ARG A 500 -19.31 -10.49 9.31
C ARG A 500 -20.72 -10.42 9.89
N ILE A 501 -20.83 -10.46 11.22
CA ILE A 501 -22.13 -10.35 11.89
C ILE A 501 -22.62 -8.90 11.89
N MET A 502 -23.84 -8.68 11.36
CA MET A 502 -24.45 -7.36 11.23
C MET A 502 -25.21 -6.93 12.49
N SER A 503 -25.51 -5.64 12.58
CA SER A 503 -26.34 -5.08 13.65
C SER A 503 -27.78 -5.59 13.55
N LEU A 504 -28.38 -5.88 14.71
CA LEU A 504 -29.77 -6.36 14.79
C LEU A 504 -30.78 -5.28 14.42
N THR A 505 -30.44 -4.00 14.59
CA THR A 505 -31.34 -2.87 14.30
C THR A 505 -31.11 -2.29 12.90
N ASP A 506 -29.89 -2.36 12.40
CA ASP A 506 -29.50 -1.89 11.07
C ASP A 506 -28.63 -2.95 10.36
N PRO A 507 -29.25 -3.88 9.61
CA PRO A 507 -28.54 -4.98 8.96
C PRO A 507 -27.48 -4.55 7.93
N THR A 508 -27.46 -3.28 7.53
CA THR A 508 -26.46 -2.73 6.60
C THR A 508 -25.14 -2.38 7.30
N LYS A 509 -25.14 -2.28 8.63
CA LYS A 509 -23.97 -1.94 9.44
C LYS A 509 -23.47 -3.15 10.21
N LYS A 510 -22.15 -3.26 10.32
CA LYS A 510 -21.51 -4.26 11.18
C LYS A 510 -21.91 -4.05 12.63
N MET A 511 -22.15 -5.14 13.38
CA MET A 511 -22.36 -5.06 14.82
C MET A 511 -21.16 -4.36 15.47
N SER A 512 -21.42 -3.33 16.27
CA SER A 512 -20.39 -2.51 16.90
C SER A 512 -20.74 -2.16 18.34
N LYS A 513 -19.71 -2.07 19.20
CA LYS A 513 -19.83 -1.54 20.56
C LYS A 513 -20.12 -0.04 20.57
N SER A 514 -19.72 0.67 19.53
CA SER A 514 -19.92 2.13 19.40
C SER A 514 -21.35 2.53 19.01
N ASP A 515 -22.21 1.56 18.66
CA ASP A 515 -23.61 1.86 18.38
C ASP A 515 -24.31 2.29 19.68
N PRO A 516 -25.00 3.45 19.68
CA PRO A 516 -25.63 3.99 20.89
C PRO A 516 -26.72 3.08 21.43
N SER A 517 -27.37 2.28 20.58
CA SER A 517 -28.45 1.39 20.99
C SER A 517 -27.89 0.05 21.47
N PRO A 518 -28.11 -0.37 22.74
CA PRO A 518 -27.75 -1.71 23.20
C PRO A 518 -28.53 -2.83 22.47
N MET A 519 -29.66 -2.49 21.84
CA MET A 519 -30.48 -3.43 21.06
C MET A 519 -29.82 -3.82 19.71
N SER A 520 -28.83 -3.06 19.26
CA SER A 520 -28.09 -3.34 18.01
C SER A 520 -27.17 -4.57 18.11
N ARG A 521 -26.83 -4.99 19.34
CA ARG A 521 -25.78 -5.98 19.60
C ARG A 521 -26.15 -6.94 20.72
N ILE A 522 -25.62 -8.15 20.64
CA ILE A 522 -25.69 -9.15 21.71
C ILE A 522 -24.31 -9.22 22.35
N LEU A 523 -24.23 -9.01 23.66
CA LEU A 523 -22.99 -9.24 24.42
C LEU A 523 -22.89 -10.73 24.76
N ILE A 524 -21.68 -11.26 24.85
CA ILE A 524 -21.48 -12.68 25.23
C ILE A 524 -21.93 -13.00 26.67
N THR A 525 -22.28 -11.96 27.45
CA THR A 525 -22.75 -12.04 28.84
C THR A 525 -24.22 -11.67 29.01
N ASP A 526 -24.92 -11.35 27.91
CA ASP A 526 -26.37 -11.06 27.97
C ASP A 526 -27.11 -12.26 28.55
N SER A 527 -28.11 -12.01 29.39
CA SER A 527 -28.99 -13.06 29.91
C SER A 527 -29.84 -13.68 28.79
N PRO A 528 -30.34 -14.93 28.96
CA PRO A 528 -31.19 -15.57 27.97
C PRO A 528 -32.43 -14.72 27.59
N SER A 529 -33.01 -14.00 28.54
CA SER A 529 -34.13 -13.10 28.31
C SER A 529 -33.74 -11.87 27.48
N GLU A 530 -32.54 -11.32 27.69
CA GLU A 530 -32.00 -10.21 26.89
C GLU A 530 -31.68 -10.65 25.46
N ILE A 531 -31.05 -11.80 25.28
CA ILE A 531 -30.76 -12.40 23.97
C ILE A 531 -32.06 -12.61 23.19
N GLN A 532 -33.04 -13.28 23.81
CA GLN A 532 -34.35 -13.52 23.20
C GLN A 532 -35.03 -12.21 22.81
N ARG A 533 -35.08 -11.23 23.73
CA ARG A 533 -35.69 -9.92 23.46
C ARG A 533 -35.01 -9.17 22.31
N LYS A 534 -33.68 -9.19 22.25
CA LYS A 534 -32.88 -8.53 21.20
C LYS A 534 -33.11 -9.17 19.83
N ILE A 535 -33.11 -10.50 19.76
CA ILE A 535 -33.34 -11.22 18.50
C ILE A 535 -34.79 -11.09 18.04
N GLN A 536 -35.77 -11.14 18.94
CA GLN A 536 -37.17 -10.94 18.58
C GLN A 536 -37.42 -9.55 17.99
N LYS A 537 -36.76 -8.52 18.53
CA LYS A 537 -36.81 -7.14 18.02
C LYS A 537 -35.86 -6.86 16.85
N ALA A 538 -35.10 -7.84 16.37
CA ALA A 538 -34.20 -7.65 15.22
C ALA A 538 -35.01 -7.26 13.97
N ARG A 539 -34.46 -6.34 13.17
CA ARG A 539 -35.10 -5.82 11.96
C ARG A 539 -35.09 -6.88 10.85
N THR A 540 -36.27 -7.33 10.46
CA THR A 540 -36.51 -8.21 9.31
C THR A 540 -37.46 -7.55 8.33
N ASP A 541 -37.50 -8.04 7.09
CA ASP A 541 -38.53 -7.64 6.13
C ASP A 541 -39.90 -8.27 6.45
N SER A 542 -40.92 -7.87 5.70
CA SER A 542 -42.30 -8.35 5.83
C SER A 542 -42.62 -9.52 4.88
N ILE A 543 -41.62 -10.14 4.27
CA ILE A 543 -41.83 -11.29 3.38
C ILE A 543 -42.08 -12.52 4.25
N GLU A 544 -43.13 -13.29 3.93
CA GLU A 544 -43.67 -14.35 4.78
C GLU A 544 -42.67 -15.49 5.05
N LEU A 545 -42.06 -16.02 3.99
CA LEU A 545 -41.14 -17.15 4.05
C LEU A 545 -39.68 -16.70 4.12
N VAL A 546 -38.84 -17.46 4.82
CA VAL A 546 -37.40 -17.24 4.94
C VAL A 546 -36.68 -17.66 3.65
N THR A 547 -35.93 -16.74 3.04
CA THR A 547 -35.00 -17.00 1.94
C THR A 547 -33.65 -16.35 2.24
N TYR A 548 -32.56 -16.91 1.70
CA TYR A 548 -31.22 -16.34 1.85
C TYR A 548 -30.86 -15.49 0.64
N GLU A 549 -31.12 -14.19 0.77
CA GLU A 549 -30.79 -13.18 -0.25
C GLU A 549 -30.12 -11.98 0.45
N PRO A 550 -28.78 -11.97 0.60
CA PRO A 550 -28.08 -10.95 1.38
C PRO A 550 -28.31 -9.51 0.90
N ASP A 551 -28.46 -9.31 -0.41
CA ASP A 551 -28.59 -7.97 -1.00
C ASP A 551 -30.01 -7.39 -0.84
N THR A 552 -31.04 -8.23 -1.00
CA THR A 552 -32.46 -7.81 -0.96
C THR A 552 -33.06 -7.95 0.43
N ARG A 553 -32.60 -8.93 1.23
CA ARG A 553 -33.13 -9.31 2.55
C ARG A 553 -32.02 -9.37 3.63
N PRO A 554 -31.25 -8.29 3.83
CA PRO A 554 -30.06 -8.32 4.70
C PRO A 554 -30.38 -8.68 6.16
N GLY A 555 -31.57 -8.31 6.66
CA GLY A 555 -31.99 -8.64 8.03
C GLY A 555 -32.20 -10.14 8.26
N VAL A 556 -32.88 -10.80 7.33
CA VAL A 556 -33.12 -12.25 7.38
C VAL A 556 -31.80 -12.99 7.11
N ALA A 557 -31.04 -12.57 6.10
CA ALA A 557 -29.73 -13.15 5.79
C ALA A 557 -28.76 -13.09 6.99
N SER A 558 -28.70 -11.95 7.69
CA SER A 558 -27.87 -11.79 8.90
C SER A 558 -28.21 -12.79 10.01
N LEU A 559 -29.50 -13.08 10.24
CA LEU A 559 -29.92 -14.09 11.22
C LEU A 559 -29.52 -15.51 10.79
N ILE A 560 -29.65 -15.84 9.49
CA ILE A 560 -29.21 -17.12 8.94
C ILE A 560 -27.68 -17.25 9.03
N GLU A 561 -26.93 -16.16 8.84
CA GLU A 561 -25.48 -16.14 9.01
C GLU A 561 -25.05 -16.39 10.47
N ILE A 562 -25.78 -15.84 11.44
CA ILE A 562 -25.58 -16.16 12.86
C ILE A 562 -25.84 -17.65 13.10
N LEU A 563 -26.94 -18.20 12.58
CA LEU A 563 -27.27 -19.61 12.75
C LEU A 563 -26.22 -20.54 12.11
N SER A 564 -25.82 -20.26 10.86
CA SER A 564 -24.68 -20.92 10.21
C SER A 564 -23.41 -20.76 11.01
N GLY A 565 -23.24 -19.63 11.70
CA GLY A 565 -22.18 -19.40 12.67
C GLY A 565 -22.06 -20.57 13.63
N PHE A 566 -23.16 -21.01 14.24
CA PHE A 566 -23.24 -22.06 15.26
C PHE A 566 -23.53 -23.47 14.72
N ASP A 567 -23.59 -23.64 13.40
CA ASP A 567 -23.91 -24.94 12.81
C ASP A 567 -22.75 -25.94 12.99
N ALA A 568 -23.00 -27.03 13.72
CA ALA A 568 -22.00 -28.07 13.98
C ALA A 568 -21.57 -28.82 12.71
N GLN A 569 -22.44 -28.88 11.69
CA GLN A 569 -22.15 -29.49 10.39
C GLN A 569 -21.40 -28.53 9.44
N GLY A 570 -21.17 -27.28 9.84
CA GLY A 570 -20.47 -26.29 9.04
C GLY A 570 -21.20 -25.86 7.76
N ARG A 571 -22.52 -26.06 7.70
CA ARG A 571 -23.35 -25.71 6.53
C ARG A 571 -23.33 -24.21 6.28
N SER A 572 -23.31 -23.85 5.01
CA SER A 572 -23.41 -22.46 4.56
C SER A 572 -24.81 -21.88 4.84
N PRO A 573 -24.94 -20.55 4.95
CA PRO A 573 -26.25 -19.91 5.11
C PRO A 573 -27.25 -20.29 4.00
N ALA A 574 -26.77 -20.46 2.76
CA ALA A 574 -27.59 -20.85 1.64
C ALA A 574 -28.10 -22.30 1.73
N GLU A 575 -27.29 -23.22 2.28
CA GLU A 575 -27.69 -24.61 2.51
C GLU A 575 -28.74 -24.71 3.62
N LEU A 576 -28.55 -23.98 4.73
CA LEU A 576 -29.53 -23.90 5.81
C LEU A 576 -30.88 -23.36 5.32
N ALA A 577 -30.86 -22.31 4.48
CA ALA A 577 -32.06 -21.72 3.91
C ALA A 577 -32.83 -22.67 2.98
N LYS A 578 -32.13 -23.49 2.20
CA LYS A 578 -32.74 -24.46 1.27
C LYS A 578 -33.23 -25.74 1.95
N GLY A 579 -32.56 -26.13 3.04
CA GLY A 579 -32.86 -27.35 3.79
C GLY A 579 -33.75 -27.07 5.00
N GLU A 580 -33.13 -27.00 6.17
CA GLU A 580 -33.78 -26.98 7.48
C GLU A 580 -34.72 -25.78 7.69
N LEU A 581 -34.38 -24.62 7.14
CA LEU A 581 -35.18 -23.40 7.27
C LEU A 581 -36.25 -23.26 6.19
N LYS A 582 -36.41 -24.25 5.30
CA LYS A 582 -37.42 -24.19 4.24
C LYS A 582 -38.81 -24.17 4.85
N GLY A 583 -39.61 -23.16 4.52
CA GLY A 583 -40.96 -22.99 5.05
C GLY A 583 -41.05 -22.27 6.40
N TYR A 584 -39.91 -21.89 7.00
CA TYR A 584 -39.92 -21.07 8.22
C TYR A 584 -40.43 -19.66 7.90
N ARG A 585 -41.18 -19.08 8.84
CA ARG A 585 -41.48 -17.65 8.84
C ARG A 585 -40.44 -16.89 9.64
N SER A 586 -40.40 -15.57 9.48
CA SER A 586 -39.45 -14.70 10.21
C SER A 586 -39.51 -14.85 11.73
N ALA A 587 -40.69 -15.10 12.31
CA ALA A 587 -40.84 -15.35 13.74
C ALA A 587 -40.21 -16.69 14.19
N ASP A 588 -40.39 -17.73 13.37
CA ASP A 588 -39.85 -19.07 13.63
C ASP A 588 -38.31 -19.03 13.55
N LEU A 589 -37.76 -18.34 12.54
CA LEU A 589 -36.31 -18.10 12.42
C LEU A 589 -35.75 -17.37 13.64
N LYS A 590 -36.39 -16.29 14.08
CA LYS A 590 -35.98 -15.55 15.29
C LYS A 590 -36.00 -16.42 16.54
N ALA A 591 -37.00 -17.29 16.68
CA ALA A 591 -37.09 -18.21 17.81
C ALA A 591 -35.94 -19.23 17.80
N VAL A 592 -35.63 -19.83 16.65
CA VAL A 592 -34.51 -20.77 16.51
C VAL A 592 -33.16 -20.09 16.76
N VAL A 593 -32.92 -18.93 16.16
CA VAL A 593 -31.66 -18.18 16.37
C VAL A 593 -31.52 -17.78 17.83
N ALA A 594 -32.59 -17.34 18.50
CA ALA A 594 -32.57 -17.03 19.92
C ALA A 594 -32.19 -18.24 20.76
N LYS A 595 -32.79 -19.41 20.49
CA LYS A 595 -32.48 -20.64 21.20
C LYS A 595 -31.00 -21.01 21.03
N VAL A 596 -30.50 -21.09 19.80
CA VAL A 596 -29.11 -21.49 19.53
C VAL A 596 -28.09 -20.54 20.16
N VAL A 597 -28.34 -19.22 20.09
CA VAL A 597 -27.44 -18.23 20.71
C VAL A 597 -27.48 -18.33 22.23
N CYS A 598 -28.65 -18.58 22.84
CA CYS A 598 -28.77 -18.80 24.28
C CYS A 598 -28.03 -20.07 24.72
N ASP A 599 -28.24 -21.18 24.01
CA ASP A 599 -27.66 -22.49 24.33
C ASP A 599 -26.12 -22.43 24.27
N GLU A 600 -25.54 -21.71 23.32
CA GLU A 600 -24.09 -21.50 23.23
C GLU A 600 -23.56 -20.58 24.35
N LEU A 601 -24.23 -19.44 24.59
CA LEU A 601 -23.69 -18.39 25.45
C LEU A 601 -23.99 -18.60 26.94
N VAL A 602 -24.89 -19.52 27.31
CA VAL A 602 -25.26 -19.75 28.72
C VAL A 602 -24.04 -20.12 29.57
N GLU A 603 -23.23 -21.08 29.13
CA GLU A 603 -22.03 -21.47 29.88
C GLU A 603 -20.98 -20.36 29.90
N VAL A 604 -20.82 -19.64 28.79
CA VAL A 604 -19.87 -18.53 28.68
C VAL A 604 -20.26 -17.44 29.68
N ARG A 605 -21.55 -17.12 29.78
CA ARG A 605 -22.08 -16.15 30.75
C ARG A 605 -21.84 -16.59 32.18
N GLU A 606 -22.17 -17.83 32.54
CA GLU A 606 -22.00 -18.30 33.92
C GLU A 606 -20.52 -18.34 34.33
N ARG A 607 -19.63 -18.81 33.44
CA ARG A 607 -18.18 -18.75 33.67
C ARG A 607 -17.70 -17.30 33.83
N TYR A 608 -18.17 -16.40 32.99
CA TYR A 608 -17.81 -14.98 33.06
C TYR A 608 -18.23 -14.35 34.39
N LEU A 609 -19.48 -14.54 34.82
CA LEU A 609 -19.99 -13.96 36.07
C LEU A 609 -19.25 -14.52 37.29
N SER A 610 -18.98 -15.83 37.30
CA SER A 610 -18.17 -16.47 38.34
C SER A 610 -16.75 -15.89 38.41
N LEU A 611 -16.11 -15.67 37.25
CA LEU A 611 -14.76 -15.09 37.18
C LEU A 611 -14.73 -13.63 37.63
N MET A 612 -15.72 -12.83 37.23
CA MET A 612 -15.83 -11.44 37.66
C MET A 612 -16.07 -11.29 39.16
N GLY A 613 -16.74 -12.26 39.79
CA GLY A 613 -16.86 -12.34 41.26
C GLY A 613 -15.56 -12.71 41.98
N ARG A 614 -14.50 -13.09 41.25
CA ARG A 614 -13.23 -13.61 41.79
C ARG A 614 -12.02 -12.87 41.19
N GLU A 615 -12.01 -11.53 41.27
CA GLU A 615 -10.95 -10.71 40.67
C GLU A 615 -9.51 -11.11 41.06
N GLY A 616 -9.29 -11.57 42.30
CA GLY A 616 -7.97 -12.05 42.73
C GLY A 616 -7.43 -13.21 41.87
N SER A 617 -8.32 -14.12 41.46
CA SER A 617 -7.97 -15.23 40.57
C SER A 617 -7.59 -14.74 39.17
N LEU A 618 -8.29 -13.73 38.65
CA LEU A 618 -7.99 -13.12 37.34
C LEU A 618 -6.61 -12.47 37.35
N ARG A 619 -6.27 -11.74 38.41
CA ARG A 619 -4.95 -11.12 38.59
C ARG A 619 -3.83 -12.17 38.66
N GLY A 620 -4.07 -13.30 39.34
CA GLY A 620 -3.15 -14.43 39.39
C GLY A 620 -2.85 -14.99 38.00
N VAL A 621 -3.89 -15.28 37.22
CA VAL A 621 -3.77 -15.78 35.84
C VAL A 621 -2.99 -14.80 34.95
N ALA A 622 -3.32 -13.51 35.02
CA ALA A 622 -2.59 -12.48 34.27
C ALA A 622 -1.11 -12.37 34.68
N GLY A 623 -0.82 -12.53 35.97
CA GLY A 623 0.53 -12.53 36.51
C GLY A 623 1.37 -13.71 35.99
N GLU A 624 0.81 -14.92 36.03
CA GLU A 624 1.47 -16.11 35.48
C GLU A 624 1.71 -15.98 33.97
N GLY A 625 0.69 -15.51 33.23
CA GLY A 625 0.82 -15.25 31.81
C GLY A 625 1.90 -14.20 31.49
N ALA A 626 2.00 -13.15 32.31
CA ALA A 626 3.05 -12.14 32.15
C ALA A 626 4.46 -12.72 32.38
N VAL A 627 4.63 -13.64 33.33
CA VAL A 627 5.93 -14.31 33.55
C VAL A 627 6.33 -15.13 32.32
N LYS A 628 5.43 -15.97 31.81
CA LYS A 628 5.65 -16.77 30.59
C LYS A 628 5.97 -15.89 29.37
N ALA A 629 5.19 -14.82 29.18
CA ALA A 629 5.38 -13.89 28.08
C ALA A 629 6.69 -13.11 28.18
N ARG A 630 7.12 -12.69 29.38
CA ARG A 630 8.43 -12.06 29.59
C ARG A 630 9.59 -13.00 29.25
N GLY A 631 9.47 -14.28 29.61
CA GLY A 631 10.48 -15.30 29.23
C GLY A 631 10.65 -15.37 27.72
N SER A 632 9.54 -15.59 26.99
CA SER A 632 9.53 -15.62 25.52
C SER A 632 10.07 -14.33 24.90
N ALA A 633 9.65 -13.17 25.40
CA ALA A 633 10.11 -11.89 24.89
C ALA A 633 11.60 -11.63 25.17
N GLY A 634 12.09 -12.07 26.33
CA GLY A 634 13.48 -11.93 26.75
C GLY A 634 14.46 -12.65 25.84
N GLU A 635 14.09 -13.83 25.33
CA GLU A 635 14.89 -14.59 24.37
C GLU A 635 15.14 -13.79 23.09
N THR A 636 14.09 -13.17 22.53
CA THR A 636 14.19 -12.32 21.35
C THR A 636 14.95 -11.04 21.64
N MET A 637 14.66 -10.38 22.77
CA MET A 637 15.31 -9.12 23.12
C MET A 637 16.80 -9.27 23.35
N ARG A 638 17.29 -10.42 23.84
CA ARG A 638 18.73 -10.70 23.93
C ARG A 638 19.39 -10.63 22.55
N LEU A 639 18.81 -11.31 21.56
CA LEU A 639 19.33 -11.32 20.18
C LEU A 639 19.25 -9.94 19.53
N VAL A 640 18.14 -9.23 19.75
CA VAL A 640 17.95 -7.87 19.22
C VAL A 640 18.97 -6.91 19.84
N ARG A 641 19.13 -6.91 21.16
CA ARG A 641 20.10 -6.06 21.88
C ARG A 641 21.52 -6.34 21.42
N GLU A 642 21.90 -7.60 21.25
CA GLU A 642 23.21 -7.97 20.71
C GLU A 642 23.41 -7.42 19.29
N ALA A 643 22.42 -7.57 18.41
CA ALA A 643 22.50 -7.06 17.04
C ALA A 643 22.61 -5.53 16.95
N VAL A 644 21.99 -4.79 17.88
CA VAL A 644 22.03 -3.31 17.89
C VAL A 644 23.13 -2.72 18.78
N GLY A 645 23.91 -3.56 19.50
CA GLY A 645 24.98 -3.11 20.38
C GLY A 645 24.53 -2.60 21.76
N LEU A 646 23.47 -3.17 22.32
CA LEU A 646 22.89 -2.85 23.63
C LEU A 646 22.89 -4.04 24.61
N ALA A 647 23.65 -5.11 24.32
CA ALA A 647 23.69 -6.33 25.15
C ALA A 647 24.55 -6.19 26.41
#